data_AF-A0AAU9NGR9-F1
#
_entry.id   AF-A0AAU9NGR9-F1
#
_cell.length_a   1.000
_cell.length_b   1.000
_cell.length_c   1.000
_cell.angle_alpha   90.00
_cell.angle_beta   90.00
_cell.angle_gamma   90.00
#
_symmetry.space_group_name_H-M   'P 1'
#
loop_
_entity.id
_entity.type
_entity.pdbx_description
1 polymer ?
#
loop_
_entity_poly.entity_id
_entity_poly.type
_entity_poly.pdbx_seq_one_letter_code
_entity_poly.pdbx_strand_id
1 'polypeptide(L)'
;MASDVPSIMSQSVRTNRSSFSSSNGYETQSHYSAITNGDDYDSDGSNFAPPTPMTLSNSIPAELAGAIPLIDKFQVEGFLRSMQKQINSGGKRGFFSKRSVGPQDREKFTFEDMLCFQKDPIPTSLLKINGDLVSRAVKLFQTILKYTGIDSSEKGNQIGIEERIELVGKLYKQALKRSELRDELFAQISKQTRNCPDRQHLIRAWELMYLCASCMPPSKDIGGYLSEYIHDVAHNSNTDPDVQVYALNTLNALKCSVKAGPRHTIPGREEIEALLIGKKLTTIVFFLDETFEEIAYDMATTVANAVEELAGIIKLSAYSSFSLYECRKVVTASKSPEPGNEEYIGLDDNKYIGDLLAEFKSAKDRSKGEISQCKLTFKKKLFRESDEAIADPMFVQLSYVQLQHDYILGNYPVGKDDAAQLSALQILVEIGFVIKPESCTDWTLLLERFLPRQIAITRAKRDWELDILGRYRSMENLTKEDARQQFLRILRMLPYGYSVFFSVRKIDDPIGLLPGRIILGINKRGVHFFRPVPKEYLHSAELRDIMQFGSSNTAVFFKMRVAGVLHIFQFETKQGEEICVALQTHINDVMLRRYSKARTASNTSSINGDIPTNSKPPIADVGEKRVQDLSKALEECEKTAKQLSDELNEKQKKEMNMQEEMETLKDMLRSEKKSLEELSSEYNEIRSLCEEKESNLQAVLIEKRNMEARLSQLSKGELENNTKKELVEATNQVLQKIQDELRTRNSELHAAEETKKKLLNEKMLLEERISRLEKKKVDEIRMLEKDLEQERKMTKPRISELEKKVAELTQKIGQCRVYSCNQR
;
A
#
# COMPACT_ATOMS: atom_id res chain seq x y z
N MET A 1 38.91 9.49 -55.64
CA MET A 1 38.39 10.71 -56.30
C MET A 1 38.18 11.72 -55.17
N ALA A 2 39.23 12.49 -54.85
CA ALA A 2 39.40 13.90 -55.25
C ALA A 2 38.34 14.76 -54.55
N SER A 3 38.61 15.27 -53.33
CA SER A 3 39.43 16.45 -52.97
C SER A 3 38.55 17.69 -52.83
N ASP A 4 38.58 18.34 -51.66
CA ASP A 4 38.86 19.77 -51.55
C ASP A 4 39.03 20.23 -50.10
N VAL A 5 40.16 20.91 -49.86
CA VAL A 5 40.60 21.69 -48.69
C VAL A 5 41.25 22.95 -49.29
N PRO A 6 41.07 24.17 -48.72
CA PRO A 6 42.11 24.80 -47.85
C PRO A 6 41.52 25.59 -46.65
N SER A 7 42.09 25.50 -45.44
CA SER A 7 43.23 26.27 -44.85
C SER A 7 42.84 27.71 -44.41
N ILE A 8 43.08 28.22 -43.19
CA ILE A 8 44.39 28.58 -42.59
C ILE A 8 44.27 28.85 -41.05
N MET A 9 45.21 28.26 -40.28
CA MET A 9 46.04 28.71 -39.12
C MET A 9 45.51 29.78 -38.12
N SER A 10 45.85 29.87 -36.82
CA SER A 10 46.71 29.21 -35.79
C SER A 10 46.51 30.03 -34.49
N GLN A 11 46.58 29.61 -33.22
CA GLN A 11 47.68 29.03 -32.43
C GLN A 11 47.17 28.66 -31.01
N SER A 12 47.60 27.49 -30.50
CA SER A 12 48.26 27.22 -29.18
C SER A 12 47.61 27.76 -27.89
N VAL A 13 47.32 26.96 -26.85
CA VAL A 13 48.31 26.36 -25.92
C VAL A 13 47.76 25.08 -25.25
N ARG A 14 48.64 24.06 -25.13
CA ARG A 14 48.54 22.76 -24.43
C ARG A 14 48.57 22.96 -22.89
N THR A 15 48.07 22.08 -22.01
CA THR A 15 48.56 20.73 -21.64
C THR A 15 47.55 20.11 -20.63
N ASN A 16 46.95 18.94 -20.87
CA ASN A 16 47.42 17.55 -20.65
C ASN A 16 47.29 16.97 -19.20
N ARG A 17 46.37 15.98 -19.12
CA ARG A 17 46.41 14.68 -18.41
C ARG A 17 46.63 14.62 -16.88
N SER A 18 45.73 13.87 -16.24
CA SER A 18 46.12 12.82 -15.28
C SER A 18 45.11 11.67 -15.27
N SER A 19 45.63 10.48 -14.97
CA SER A 19 45.01 9.16 -15.07
C SER A 19 45.32 8.37 -13.79
N PHE A 20 44.31 7.63 -13.30
CA PHE A 20 44.31 6.38 -12.53
C PHE A 20 45.42 6.09 -11.47
N SER A 21 45.02 5.75 -10.23
CA SER A 21 44.88 4.35 -9.75
C SER A 21 44.78 4.19 -8.21
N SER A 22 43.83 3.36 -7.77
CA SER A 22 43.74 2.42 -6.61
C SER A 22 44.49 2.64 -5.27
N SER A 23 43.81 2.35 -4.13
CA SER A 23 43.98 1.11 -3.33
C SER A 23 43.34 1.19 -1.92
N ASN A 24 42.94 0.01 -1.42
CA ASN A 24 42.33 -0.39 -0.13
C ASN A 24 43.02 0.06 1.18
N GLY A 25 42.28 -0.01 2.31
CA GLY A 25 42.83 -0.51 3.58
C GLY A 25 42.25 0.03 4.91
N TYR A 26 41.45 -0.80 5.60
CA TYR A 26 41.28 -1.06 7.05
C TYR A 26 41.36 0.05 8.14
N GLU A 27 40.23 0.19 8.86
CA GLU A 27 39.99 -0.07 10.30
C GLU A 27 40.92 0.44 11.45
N THR A 28 40.24 1.15 12.36
CA THR A 28 40.31 1.17 13.86
C THR A 28 41.31 2.03 14.67
N GLN A 29 40.70 2.93 15.46
CA GLN A 29 40.87 3.27 16.89
C GLN A 29 42.27 3.54 17.49
N SER A 30 42.40 4.69 18.15
CA SER A 30 42.85 4.76 19.55
C SER A 30 42.58 6.13 20.20
N HIS A 31 42.06 6.06 21.42
CA HIS A 31 41.93 7.12 22.41
C HIS A 31 43.22 7.27 23.23
N TYR A 32 43.26 8.36 24.00
CA TYR A 32 44.06 8.64 25.22
C TYR A 32 45.34 9.48 25.07
N SER A 33 45.11 10.79 25.15
CA SER A 33 45.46 11.69 26.27
C SER A 33 46.88 11.76 26.84
N ALA A 34 47.25 13.04 27.00
CA ALA A 34 47.98 13.67 28.12
C ALA A 34 49.51 13.62 28.08
N ILE A 35 50.11 14.81 27.96
CA ILE A 35 51.22 15.30 28.78
C ILE A 35 51.04 16.82 28.94
N THR A 36 51.18 17.26 30.19
CA THR A 36 51.12 18.61 30.72
C THR A 36 52.51 19.23 30.88
N ASN A 37 52.52 20.53 31.20
CA ASN A 37 53.61 21.42 31.68
C ASN A 37 54.28 22.22 30.56
N GLY A 38 54.47 23.53 30.64
CA GLY A 38 54.29 24.51 31.71
C GLY A 38 55.23 25.69 31.44
N ASP A 39 54.82 26.87 31.87
CA ASP A 39 55.61 28.07 32.21
C ASP A 39 55.74 29.24 31.21
N ASP A 40 55.18 30.37 31.71
CA ASP A 40 55.58 31.78 31.65
C ASP A 40 55.68 32.56 30.32
N TYR A 41 54.86 33.62 30.20
CA TYR A 41 55.27 35.04 30.36
C TYR A 41 54.09 36.01 30.05
N ASP A 42 53.94 37.03 30.90
CA ASP A 42 52.96 38.14 30.83
C ASP A 42 53.12 39.03 29.58
N SER A 43 52.00 39.56 29.05
CA SER A 43 51.76 41.01 28.90
C SER A 43 50.54 41.32 28.00
N ASP A 44 49.77 42.32 28.42
CA ASP A 44 48.56 42.89 27.81
C ASP A 44 48.60 43.09 26.28
N GLY A 45 47.51 42.68 25.62
CA GLY A 45 47.23 42.97 24.21
C GLY A 45 45.77 42.76 23.87
N SER A 46 45.06 43.86 23.68
CA SER A 46 43.62 43.91 23.39
C SER A 46 43.25 43.43 21.99
N ASN A 47 42.03 42.88 21.89
CA ASN A 47 41.17 42.76 20.71
C ASN A 47 41.58 41.78 19.60
N PHE A 48 40.85 40.65 19.52
CA PHE A 48 40.00 40.23 18.39
C PHE A 48 39.56 38.77 18.62
N ALA A 49 38.46 38.57 19.33
CA ALA A 49 37.69 37.32 19.28
C ALA A 49 36.47 37.53 18.36
N PRO A 50 36.13 36.58 17.48
CA PRO A 50 34.90 36.65 16.69
C PRO A 50 33.69 36.56 17.64
N PRO A 51 32.57 37.24 17.34
CA PRO A 51 31.43 37.29 18.26
C PRO A 51 30.77 35.91 18.34
N THR A 52 30.82 35.30 19.52
CA THR A 52 29.93 34.21 19.91
C THR A 52 28.48 34.75 19.98
N PRO A 53 27.48 34.10 19.37
CA PRO A 53 26.10 34.54 19.47
C PRO A 53 25.58 34.26 20.88
N MET A 54 25.71 35.24 21.78
CA MET A 54 25.00 35.26 23.05
C MET A 54 23.58 35.80 22.82
N THR A 55 22.59 34.90 22.88
CA THR A 55 21.25 35.13 23.49
C THR A 55 20.50 33.80 23.54
N LEU A 56 20.78 32.98 24.55
CA LEU A 56 19.88 31.92 25.02
C LEU A 56 19.31 32.42 26.35
N SER A 57 18.02 32.75 26.41
CA SER A 57 17.35 33.05 27.66
C SER A 57 17.09 31.77 28.45
N ASN A 58 17.08 31.91 29.78
CA ASN A 58 16.91 30.84 30.76
C ASN A 58 15.69 29.94 30.49
N SER A 59 15.92 28.62 30.56
CA SER A 59 14.99 27.48 30.42
C SER A 59 14.15 27.41 29.14
N ILE A 60 14.68 26.75 28.10
CA ILE A 60 13.88 26.27 26.94
C ILE A 60 12.92 25.18 27.44
N PRO A 61 11.61 25.22 27.11
CA PRO A 61 10.66 24.17 27.46
C PRO A 61 11.09 22.79 26.95
N ALA A 62 10.82 21.73 27.71
CA ALA A 62 11.17 20.36 27.33
C ALA A 62 10.62 19.97 25.94
N GLU A 63 9.46 20.51 25.56
CA GLU A 63 8.79 20.30 24.27
C GLU A 63 9.56 20.84 23.05
N LEU A 64 10.54 21.73 23.28
CA LEU A 64 11.40 22.30 22.24
C LEU A 64 12.84 21.75 22.27
N ALA A 65 13.14 20.79 23.16
CA ALA A 65 14.46 20.20 23.30
C ALA A 65 14.96 19.58 21.98
N GLY A 66 14.09 18.90 21.23
CA GLY A 66 14.42 18.31 19.92
C GLY A 66 14.75 19.34 18.83
N ALA A 67 14.37 20.62 19.00
CA ALA A 67 14.71 21.69 18.05
C ALA A 67 16.11 22.28 18.28
N ILE A 68 16.69 22.09 19.48
CA ILE A 68 17.97 22.68 19.88
C ILE A 68 19.12 22.25 18.95
N PRO A 69 19.28 20.95 18.60
CA PRO A 69 20.32 20.53 17.66
C PRO A 69 20.17 21.10 16.25
N LEU A 70 18.99 21.62 15.92
CA LEU A 70 18.65 22.16 14.59
C LEU A 70 18.61 23.69 14.56
N ILE A 71 18.98 24.38 15.64
CA ILE A 71 18.86 25.84 15.75
C ILE A 71 19.59 26.58 14.62
N ASP A 72 20.72 26.03 14.16
CA ASP A 72 21.50 26.58 13.06
C ASP A 72 20.80 26.48 11.70
N LYS A 73 19.81 25.61 11.55
CA LYS A 73 18.97 25.52 10.34
C LYS A 73 17.84 26.54 10.35
N PHE A 74 17.43 27.03 11.50
CA PHE A 74 16.44 28.11 11.62
C PHE A 74 17.07 29.48 11.40
N GLN A 75 16.40 30.37 10.69
CA GLN A 75 16.90 31.74 10.47
C GLN A 75 16.51 32.70 11.61
N VAL A 76 16.74 32.29 12.85
CA VAL A 76 16.23 32.93 14.07
C VAL A 76 16.43 34.45 14.06
N GLU A 77 17.67 34.93 13.93
CA GLU A 77 17.93 36.38 13.93
C GLU A 77 17.24 37.14 12.79
N GLY A 78 17.26 36.57 11.57
CA GLY A 78 16.66 37.18 10.38
C GLY A 78 15.14 37.28 10.50
N PHE A 79 14.52 36.23 11.03
CA PHE A 79 13.10 36.15 11.29
C PHE A 79 12.67 37.17 12.34
N LEU A 80 13.30 37.15 13.52
CA LEU A 80 12.96 38.04 14.63
C LEU A 80 13.12 39.52 14.26
N ARG A 81 14.20 39.88 13.53
CA ARG A 81 14.39 41.25 13.01
C ARG A 81 13.29 41.66 12.05
N SER A 82 12.83 40.75 11.19
CA SER A 82 11.80 41.03 10.20
C SER A 82 10.40 41.11 10.84
N MET A 83 10.11 40.26 11.82
CA MET A 83 8.89 40.31 12.63
C MET A 83 8.77 41.64 13.39
N GLN A 84 9.85 42.07 14.04
CA GLN A 84 9.86 43.35 14.75
C GLN A 84 9.59 44.53 13.80
N LYS A 85 10.13 44.49 12.58
CA LYS A 85 9.85 45.50 11.54
C LYS A 85 8.38 45.49 11.12
N GLN A 86 7.80 44.30 10.93
CA GLN A 86 6.38 44.14 10.55
C GLN A 86 5.46 44.73 11.62
N ILE A 87 5.67 44.41 12.90
CA ILE A 87 4.90 44.95 14.03
C ILE A 87 5.01 46.48 14.09
N ASN A 88 6.23 47.01 13.99
CA ASN A 88 6.48 48.45 14.01
C ASN A 88 5.85 49.19 12.82
N SER A 89 5.64 48.51 11.69
CA SER A 89 5.01 49.07 10.49
C SER A 89 3.47 49.00 10.51
N GLY A 90 2.88 47.99 11.17
CA GLY A 90 1.43 47.80 11.29
C GLY A 90 0.73 48.80 12.20
N GLY A 91 1.45 49.36 13.19
CA GLY A 91 0.91 50.34 14.15
C GLY A 91 0.58 51.74 13.61
N LYS A 92 0.64 51.98 12.30
CA LYS A 92 0.39 53.30 11.68
C LYS A 92 -0.96 53.47 10.98
N ARG A 93 -1.85 52.46 10.97
CA ARG A 93 -3.25 52.61 10.52
C ARG A 93 -4.21 52.49 11.71
N GLY A 94 -4.27 53.56 12.50
CA GLY A 94 -5.23 53.72 13.60
C GLY A 94 -5.27 55.18 14.01
N PHE A 95 -6.27 55.90 13.51
CA PHE A 95 -6.50 57.32 13.77
C PHE A 95 -6.83 57.52 15.26
N PHE A 96 -6.06 58.36 15.95
CA PHE A 96 -6.23 58.88 17.33
C PHE A 96 -6.52 57.88 18.48
N SER A 97 -5.50 57.59 19.30
CA SER A 97 -5.66 57.64 20.76
C SER A 97 -4.34 57.99 21.46
N LYS A 98 -4.48 58.71 22.58
CA LYS A 98 -3.50 59.57 23.24
C LYS A 98 -2.30 58.81 23.85
N ARG A 99 -1.17 59.54 23.92
CA ARG A 99 0.05 59.18 24.67
C ARG A 99 -0.27 58.70 26.10
N SER A 100 0.29 57.56 26.49
CA SER A 100 0.78 57.33 27.84
C SER A 100 2.29 57.09 27.78
N VAL A 101 3.02 57.78 28.64
CA VAL A 101 4.47 57.69 28.81
C VAL A 101 4.73 56.68 29.93
N GLY A 102 5.41 55.59 29.59
CA GLY A 102 5.99 54.63 30.53
C GLY A 102 7.06 53.82 29.80
N PRO A 103 8.17 53.41 30.46
CA PRO A 103 9.19 52.59 29.83
C PRO A 103 8.59 51.20 29.61
N GLN A 104 8.13 50.93 28.39
CA GLN A 104 7.79 49.58 27.95
C GLN A 104 9.11 48.82 27.77
N ASP A 105 9.43 47.95 28.71
CA ASP A 105 10.33 46.82 28.46
C ASP A 105 9.76 46.09 27.24
N ARG A 106 10.44 46.25 26.10
CA ARG A 106 10.10 45.52 24.88
C ARG A 106 10.38 44.05 25.17
N GLU A 107 9.34 43.23 25.36
CA GLU A 107 9.47 41.79 25.36
C GLU A 107 10.27 41.36 24.13
N LYS A 108 11.47 40.82 24.38
CA LYS A 108 12.37 40.37 23.33
C LYS A 108 11.79 39.07 22.78
N PHE A 109 11.24 39.12 21.58
CA PHE A 109 10.76 37.98 20.82
C PHE A 109 11.82 36.86 20.80
N THR A 110 11.44 35.65 21.21
CA THR A 110 12.32 34.51 21.48
C THR A 110 12.30 33.47 20.35
N PHE A 111 13.18 32.47 20.43
CA PHE A 111 13.14 31.30 19.53
C PHE A 111 11.87 30.47 19.69
N GLU A 112 11.32 30.41 20.90
CA GLU A 112 10.04 29.77 21.18
C GLU A 112 8.90 30.48 20.44
N ASP A 113 8.84 31.81 20.50
CA ASP A 113 7.83 32.61 19.80
C ASP A 113 7.90 32.40 18.26
N MET A 114 9.09 32.13 17.73
CA MET A 114 9.28 31.77 16.31
C MET A 114 8.65 30.43 15.96
N LEU A 115 8.52 29.49 16.89
CA LEU A 115 7.96 28.15 16.67
C LEU A 115 6.52 27.97 17.18
N CYS A 116 5.92 28.97 17.81
CA CYS A 116 4.54 28.95 18.29
C CYS A 116 3.55 29.58 17.32
N PHE A 117 2.27 29.29 17.49
CA PHE A 117 1.17 29.77 16.67
C PHE A 117 1.20 31.30 16.46
N GLN A 118 0.86 31.74 15.25
CA GLN A 118 0.60 33.14 14.95
C GLN A 118 -0.57 33.31 13.97
N LYS A 119 -1.24 34.47 14.05
CA LYS A 119 -2.36 34.82 13.17
C LYS A 119 -1.93 35.58 11.91
N ASP A 120 -0.90 36.41 12.03
CA ASP A 120 -0.42 37.24 10.93
C ASP A 120 0.52 36.47 10.00
N PRO A 121 0.59 36.81 8.70
CA PRO A 121 1.55 36.23 7.78
C PRO A 121 3.01 36.41 8.25
N ILE A 122 3.85 35.38 8.05
CA ILE A 122 5.30 35.49 8.28
C ILE A 122 5.94 36.53 7.34
N PRO A 123 6.94 37.29 7.82
CA PRO A 123 7.70 38.24 7.00
C PRO A 123 8.78 37.57 6.13
N THR A 124 9.27 36.39 6.54
CA THR A 124 10.34 35.61 5.90
C THR A 124 10.17 34.14 6.29
N SER A 125 10.90 33.22 5.65
CA SER A 125 10.88 31.79 6.00
C SER A 125 11.36 31.50 7.42
N LEU A 126 10.99 30.34 7.96
CA LEU A 126 11.45 29.84 9.25
C LEU A 126 12.83 29.20 9.14
N LEU A 127 13.06 28.44 8.08
CA LEU A 127 14.35 27.81 7.79
C LEU A 127 15.25 28.72 6.96
N LYS A 128 16.56 28.55 7.10
CA LYS A 128 17.57 29.15 6.22
C LYS A 128 17.46 28.48 4.84
N ILE A 129 16.79 29.17 3.91
CA ILE A 129 16.60 28.73 2.53
C ILE A 129 17.15 29.77 1.56
N ASN A 130 17.31 29.39 0.29
CA ASN A 130 17.75 30.32 -0.75
C ASN A 130 16.78 31.50 -0.90
N GLY A 131 17.32 32.70 -1.14
CA GLY A 131 16.57 33.96 -1.16
C GLY A 131 15.44 34.00 -2.19
N ASP A 132 15.58 33.27 -3.29
CA ASP A 132 14.55 33.13 -4.33
C ASP A 132 13.31 32.34 -3.84
N LEU A 133 13.49 31.47 -2.85
CA LEU A 133 12.43 30.65 -2.27
C LEU A 133 11.72 31.33 -1.10
N VAL A 134 12.29 32.38 -0.48
CA VAL A 134 11.69 33.10 0.66
C VAL A 134 10.30 33.64 0.32
N SER A 135 10.14 34.25 -0.86
CA SER A 135 8.84 34.75 -1.31
C SER A 135 7.78 33.64 -1.48
N ARG A 136 8.21 32.42 -1.79
CA ARG A 136 7.34 31.24 -1.89
C ARG A 136 7.00 30.71 -0.51
N ALA A 137 7.97 30.68 0.42
CA ALA A 137 7.73 30.30 1.81
C ALA A 137 6.70 31.21 2.50
N VAL A 138 6.75 32.53 2.28
CA VAL A 138 5.73 33.47 2.78
C VAL A 138 4.35 33.15 2.20
N LYS A 139 4.28 32.82 0.91
CA LYS A 139 3.02 32.40 0.25
C LYS A 139 2.50 31.05 0.73
N LEU A 140 3.39 30.10 1.07
CA LEU A 140 3.01 28.83 1.72
C LEU A 140 2.29 29.14 3.03
N PHE A 141 2.87 29.98 3.88
CA PHE A 141 2.28 30.32 5.17
C PHE A 141 0.91 31.01 5.03
N GLN A 142 0.76 31.95 4.09
CA GLN A 142 -0.54 32.55 3.78
C GLN A 142 -1.57 31.50 3.33
N THR A 143 -1.14 30.49 2.59
CA THR A 143 -2.02 29.39 2.18
C THR A 143 -2.41 28.51 3.37
N ILE A 144 -1.50 28.29 4.32
CA ILE A 144 -1.79 27.60 5.59
C ILE A 144 -2.80 28.39 6.42
N LEU A 145 -2.60 29.71 6.61
CA LEU A 145 -3.53 30.57 7.36
C LEU A 145 -4.94 30.54 6.77
N LYS A 146 -5.04 30.59 5.43
CA LYS A 146 -6.31 30.40 4.72
C LYS A 146 -6.89 29.04 5.02
N TYR A 147 -6.14 27.96 4.82
CA TYR A 147 -6.62 26.60 5.06
C TYR A 147 -7.16 26.41 6.50
N THR A 148 -6.41 26.89 7.49
CA THR A 148 -6.82 26.80 8.90
C THR A 148 -8.04 27.67 9.22
N GLY A 149 -8.43 28.62 8.36
CA GLY A 149 -9.61 29.47 8.55
C GLY A 149 -9.34 30.79 9.26
N ILE A 150 -8.07 31.14 9.46
CA ILE A 150 -7.66 32.35 10.20
C ILE A 150 -7.93 33.61 9.38
N ASP A 151 -7.67 33.56 8.06
CA ASP A 151 -7.95 34.67 7.13
C ASP A 151 -9.46 34.88 6.84
N SER A 152 -10.32 33.89 7.18
CA SER A 152 -11.76 33.91 6.86
C SER A 152 -12.62 34.60 7.93
N SER A 153 -12.00 35.01 9.04
CA SER A 153 -12.66 35.61 10.21
C SER A 153 -13.42 36.92 9.92
N GLU A 154 -13.19 37.58 8.78
CA GLU A 154 -13.93 38.81 8.43
C GLU A 154 -15.31 38.57 7.79
N LYS A 155 -15.66 37.34 7.39
CA LYS A 155 -16.91 37.06 6.65
C LYS A 155 -17.78 35.90 7.14
N GLY A 156 -17.46 35.24 8.25
CA GLY A 156 -18.33 34.22 8.87
C GLY A 156 -18.63 32.98 8.02
N ASN A 157 -18.03 32.83 6.82
CA ASN A 157 -18.23 31.68 5.96
C ASN A 157 -17.18 30.61 6.25
N GLN A 158 -17.64 29.42 6.62
CA GLN A 158 -16.80 28.22 6.72
C GLN A 158 -16.22 27.91 5.33
N ILE A 159 -14.90 27.69 5.24
CA ILE A 159 -14.23 27.31 4.00
C ILE A 159 -14.80 25.97 3.52
N GLY A 160 -15.35 25.98 2.30
CA GLY A 160 -15.90 24.78 1.67
C GLY A 160 -14.81 23.74 1.37
N ILE A 161 -15.22 22.49 1.22
CA ILE A 161 -14.28 21.39 0.92
C ILE A 161 -13.52 21.62 -0.40
N GLU A 162 -14.18 22.18 -1.42
CA GLU A 162 -13.57 22.52 -2.71
C GLU A 162 -12.42 23.53 -2.58
N GLU A 163 -12.62 24.58 -1.78
CA GLU A 163 -11.58 25.58 -1.54
C GLU A 163 -10.41 24.95 -0.76
N ARG A 164 -10.69 24.08 0.22
CA ARG A 164 -9.65 23.31 0.93
C ARG A 164 -8.83 22.45 -0.03
N ILE A 165 -9.46 21.71 -0.93
CA ILE A 165 -8.80 20.87 -1.94
C ILE A 165 -7.89 21.72 -2.84
N GLU A 166 -8.35 22.88 -3.30
CA GLU A 166 -7.51 23.79 -4.10
C GLU A 166 -6.32 24.34 -3.34
N LEU A 167 -6.49 24.71 -2.07
CA LEU A 167 -5.40 25.19 -1.22
C LEU A 167 -4.33 24.11 -1.03
N VAL A 168 -4.74 22.87 -0.75
CA VAL A 168 -3.84 21.71 -0.64
C VAL A 168 -3.10 21.47 -1.96
N GLY A 169 -3.79 21.51 -3.10
CA GLY A 169 -3.17 21.39 -4.42
C GLY A 169 -2.12 22.50 -4.69
N LYS A 170 -2.35 23.73 -4.23
CA LYS A 170 -1.39 24.84 -4.31
C LYS A 170 -0.14 24.60 -3.46
N LEU A 171 -0.31 24.00 -2.27
CA LEU A 171 0.82 23.62 -1.39
C LEU A 171 1.67 22.54 -2.06
N TYR A 172 1.07 21.45 -2.54
CA TYR A 172 1.79 20.37 -3.24
C TYR A 172 2.54 20.86 -4.47
N LYS A 173 1.93 21.74 -5.28
CA LYS A 173 2.59 22.31 -6.46
C LYS A 173 3.89 23.05 -6.13
N GLN A 174 4.02 23.61 -4.94
CA GLN A 174 5.21 24.34 -4.52
C GLN A 174 6.24 23.43 -3.83
N ALA A 175 5.77 22.55 -2.94
CA ALA A 175 6.63 21.80 -2.02
C ALA A 175 7.05 20.41 -2.52
N LEU A 176 6.21 19.69 -3.28
CA LEU A 176 6.43 18.26 -3.57
C LEU A 176 7.79 17.97 -4.21
N LYS A 177 8.17 18.78 -5.22
CA LYS A 177 9.43 18.62 -5.97
C LYS A 177 10.64 19.36 -5.38
N ARG A 178 10.46 20.18 -4.35
CA ARG A 178 11.53 21.03 -3.78
C ARG A 178 11.71 20.73 -2.30
N SER A 179 12.81 20.07 -1.95
CA SER A 179 13.07 19.66 -0.56
C SER A 179 13.11 20.83 0.41
N GLU A 180 13.68 21.98 0.03
CA GLU A 180 13.77 23.13 0.96
C GLU A 180 12.38 23.70 1.30
N LEU A 181 11.48 23.79 0.30
CA LEU A 181 10.11 24.25 0.53
C LEU A 181 9.25 23.19 1.23
N ARG A 182 9.56 21.91 1.07
CA ARG A 182 8.90 20.82 1.79
C ARG A 182 9.21 20.88 3.27
N ASP A 183 10.49 21.04 3.62
CA ASP A 183 10.92 21.16 5.00
C ASP A 183 10.35 22.42 5.66
N GLU A 184 10.36 23.54 4.92
CA GLU A 184 9.73 24.78 5.36
C GLU A 184 8.22 24.61 5.58
N LEU A 185 7.51 23.91 4.69
CA LEU A 185 6.08 23.63 4.85
C LEU A 185 5.80 22.84 6.14
N PHE A 186 6.55 21.78 6.41
CA PHE A 186 6.40 21.02 7.65
C PHE A 186 6.69 21.88 8.89
N ALA A 187 7.77 22.66 8.88
CA ALA A 187 8.10 23.56 9.98
C ALA A 187 6.99 24.60 10.23
N GLN A 188 6.43 25.17 9.17
CA GLN A 188 5.33 26.14 9.24
C GLN A 188 4.03 25.51 9.76
N ILE A 189 3.69 24.29 9.36
CA ILE A 189 2.51 23.59 9.89
C ILE A 189 2.71 23.27 11.37
N SER A 190 3.90 22.77 11.76
CA SER A 190 4.23 22.53 13.17
C SER A 190 4.22 23.81 14.01
N LYS A 191 4.53 24.97 13.41
CA LYS A 191 4.35 26.26 14.09
C LYS A 191 2.88 26.53 14.40
N GLN A 192 1.98 26.25 13.46
CA GLN A 192 0.55 26.47 13.64
C GLN A 192 -0.12 25.46 14.59
N THR A 193 0.53 24.35 14.93
CA THR A 193 0.01 23.39 15.92
C THR A 193 0.43 23.71 17.36
N ARG A 194 1.55 24.43 17.57
CA ARG A 194 2.07 24.74 18.92
C ARG A 194 1.40 25.95 19.53
N ASN A 195 0.88 25.82 20.75
CA ASN A 195 0.20 26.90 21.49
C ASN A 195 -0.93 27.55 20.67
N CYS A 196 -1.62 26.78 19.83
CA CYS A 196 -2.78 27.26 19.09
C CYS A 196 -3.98 27.43 20.05
N PRO A 197 -4.50 28.65 20.25
CA PRO A 197 -5.55 28.89 21.24
C PRO A 197 -6.93 28.41 20.79
N ASP A 198 -7.15 28.30 19.48
CA ASP A 198 -8.43 27.89 18.90
C ASP A 198 -8.39 26.41 18.49
N ARG A 199 -9.38 25.66 18.97
CA ARG A 199 -9.51 24.22 18.74
C ARG A 199 -9.70 23.88 17.26
N GLN A 200 -10.51 24.65 16.54
CA GLN A 200 -10.83 24.37 15.14
C GLN A 200 -9.61 24.62 14.24
N HIS A 201 -8.86 25.69 14.51
CA HIS A 201 -7.61 25.98 13.82
C HIS A 201 -6.58 24.89 14.08
N LEU A 202 -6.48 24.40 15.32
CA LEU A 202 -5.56 23.33 15.70
C LEU A 202 -5.88 22.02 14.96
N ILE A 203 -7.15 21.59 14.94
CA ILE A 203 -7.59 20.39 14.21
C ILE A 203 -7.25 20.53 12.72
N ARG A 204 -7.52 21.69 12.11
CA ARG A 204 -7.19 21.92 10.68
C ARG A 204 -5.68 21.93 10.41
N ALA A 205 -4.87 22.43 11.33
CA ALA A 205 -3.42 22.37 11.19
C ALA A 205 -2.91 20.91 11.21
N TRP A 206 -3.47 20.07 12.07
CA TRP A 206 -3.15 18.64 12.12
C TRP A 206 -3.71 17.84 10.93
N GLU A 207 -4.91 18.17 10.44
CA GLU A 207 -5.46 17.63 9.18
C GLU A 207 -4.51 17.93 8.01
N LEU A 208 -3.98 19.16 7.95
CA LEU A 208 -3.02 19.56 6.92
C LEU A 208 -1.65 18.86 7.07
N MET A 209 -1.20 18.65 8.30
CA MET A 209 0.00 17.86 8.60
C MET A 209 -0.14 16.43 8.07
N TYR A 210 -1.28 15.80 8.35
CA TYR A 210 -1.60 14.44 7.90
C TYR A 210 -1.64 14.34 6.37
N LEU A 211 -2.31 15.29 5.69
CA LEU A 211 -2.33 15.40 4.23
C LEU A 211 -0.91 15.44 3.64
N CYS A 212 -0.06 16.33 4.18
CA CYS A 212 1.31 16.47 3.71
C CYS A 212 2.13 15.19 3.93
N ALA A 213 2.06 14.61 5.14
CA ALA A 213 2.76 13.38 5.49
C ALA A 213 2.35 12.17 4.62
N SER A 214 1.09 12.14 4.16
CA SER A 214 0.55 11.09 3.29
C SER A 214 1.10 11.15 1.87
N CYS A 215 1.60 12.31 1.44
CA CYS A 215 2.09 12.55 0.08
C CYS A 215 3.63 12.59 0.02
N MET A 216 4.27 13.07 1.08
CA MET A 216 5.72 13.29 1.09
C MET A 216 6.29 13.30 2.52
N PRO A 217 7.49 12.75 2.75
CA PRO A 217 8.17 12.91 4.03
C PRO A 217 8.95 14.24 4.08
N PRO A 218 9.21 14.79 5.28
CA PRO A 218 10.26 15.78 5.44
C PRO A 218 11.62 15.19 5.04
N SER A 219 12.61 16.04 4.77
CA SER A 219 13.96 15.57 4.51
C SER A 219 14.59 14.95 5.77
N LYS A 220 15.73 14.26 5.57
CA LYS A 220 16.53 13.71 6.68
C LYS A 220 17.02 14.79 7.64
N ASP A 221 17.07 16.05 7.20
CA ASP A 221 17.60 17.16 7.97
C ASP A 221 16.74 17.59 9.14
N ILE A 222 15.41 17.48 9.01
CA ILE A 222 14.43 17.85 10.03
C ILE A 222 13.48 16.69 10.40
N GLY A 223 13.54 15.57 9.66
CA GLY A 223 12.62 14.46 9.81
C GLY A 223 12.63 13.85 11.21
N GLY A 224 13.81 13.67 11.82
CA GLY A 224 13.91 13.16 13.20
C GLY A 224 13.16 14.03 14.21
N TYR A 225 13.39 15.35 14.15
CA TYR A 225 12.71 16.33 14.99
C TYR A 225 11.19 16.32 14.82
N LEU A 226 10.71 16.29 13.57
CA LEU A 226 9.28 16.25 13.31
C LEU A 226 8.64 14.94 13.76
N SER A 227 9.30 13.80 13.52
CA SER A 227 8.80 12.50 13.94
C SER A 227 8.70 12.39 15.46
N GLU A 228 9.67 12.90 16.20
CA GLU A 228 9.63 12.96 17.67
C GLU A 228 8.48 13.85 18.16
N TYR A 229 8.35 15.06 17.63
CA TYR A 229 7.24 15.96 17.97
C TYR A 229 5.86 15.33 17.71
N ILE A 230 5.67 14.70 16.55
CA ILE A 230 4.40 14.05 16.18
C ILE A 230 4.14 12.84 17.08
N HIS A 231 5.18 12.08 17.41
CA HIS A 231 5.08 10.94 18.31
C HIS A 231 4.62 11.38 19.72
N ASP A 232 5.21 12.45 20.26
CA ASP A 232 4.86 12.97 21.58
C ASP A 232 3.41 13.44 21.62
N VAL A 233 2.95 14.18 20.61
CA VAL A 233 1.55 14.62 20.54
C VAL A 233 0.58 13.45 20.39
N ALA A 234 0.94 12.42 19.61
CA ALA A 234 0.11 11.24 19.40
C ALA A 234 -0.07 10.38 20.67
N HIS A 235 0.91 10.37 21.58
CA HIS A 235 0.88 9.53 22.79
C HIS A 235 0.66 10.31 24.09
N ASN A 236 0.56 11.64 24.04
CA ASN A 236 0.28 12.46 25.20
C ASN A 236 -1.21 12.36 25.58
N SER A 237 -1.48 11.91 26.81
CA SER A 237 -2.84 11.72 27.35
C SER A 237 -3.63 13.01 27.55
N ASN A 238 -2.97 14.17 27.56
CA ASN A 238 -3.59 15.47 27.77
C ASN A 238 -3.97 16.19 26.46
N THR A 239 -3.68 15.58 25.30
CA THR A 239 -4.00 16.13 23.98
C THR A 239 -5.50 15.97 23.67
N ASP A 240 -6.08 16.91 22.92
CA ASP A 240 -7.45 16.78 22.40
C ASP A 240 -7.61 15.48 21.58
N PRO A 241 -8.67 14.67 21.79
CA PRO A 241 -8.83 13.39 21.12
C PRO A 241 -8.81 13.47 19.58
N ASP A 242 -9.41 14.50 18.98
CA ASP A 242 -9.43 14.65 17.52
C ASP A 242 -8.02 14.94 17.00
N VAL A 243 -7.26 15.77 17.73
CA VAL A 243 -5.86 16.06 17.42
C VAL A 243 -5.00 14.80 17.55
N GLN A 244 -5.23 13.99 18.58
CA GLN A 244 -4.51 12.74 18.80
C GLN A 244 -4.70 11.76 17.64
N VAL A 245 -5.93 11.63 17.12
CA VAL A 245 -6.22 10.81 15.94
C VAL A 245 -5.44 11.29 14.71
N TYR A 246 -5.44 12.60 14.43
CA TYR A 246 -4.66 13.13 13.32
C TYR A 246 -3.15 12.96 13.52
N ALA A 247 -2.64 13.12 14.73
CA ALA A 247 -1.22 12.92 15.04
C ALA A 247 -0.81 11.45 14.82
N LEU A 248 -1.64 10.48 15.24
CA LEU A 248 -1.41 9.06 15.01
C LEU A 248 -1.45 8.70 13.52
N ASN A 249 -2.43 9.23 12.79
CA ASN A 249 -2.55 9.05 11.34
C ASN A 249 -1.34 9.66 10.61
N THR A 250 -0.90 10.85 11.03
CA THR A 250 0.31 11.51 10.52
C THR A 250 1.56 10.65 10.77
N LEU A 251 1.70 10.09 11.97
CA LEU A 251 2.84 9.22 12.31
C LEU A 251 2.88 7.98 11.42
N ASN A 252 1.74 7.33 11.20
CA ASN A 252 1.64 6.15 10.33
C ASN A 252 1.92 6.51 8.87
N ALA A 253 1.37 7.62 8.38
CA ALA A 253 1.65 8.13 7.03
C ALA A 253 3.13 8.45 6.83
N LEU A 254 3.79 9.06 7.83
CA LEU A 254 5.23 9.32 7.79
C LEU A 254 6.07 8.06 7.73
N LYS A 255 5.73 7.00 8.49
CA LYS A 255 6.45 5.72 8.40
C LYS A 255 6.42 5.16 6.97
N CYS A 256 5.25 5.25 6.32
CA CYS A 256 5.10 4.83 4.93
C CYS A 256 5.87 5.74 3.96
N SER A 257 5.71 7.06 4.06
CA SER A 257 6.31 8.01 3.12
C SER A 257 7.82 8.19 3.30
N VAL A 258 8.37 7.97 4.49
CA VAL A 258 9.84 7.91 4.71
C VAL A 258 10.46 6.73 3.98
N LYS A 259 9.78 5.57 3.99
CA LYS A 259 10.23 4.38 3.26
C LYS A 259 10.07 4.55 1.75
N ALA A 260 8.91 5.06 1.32
CA ALA A 260 8.57 5.17 -0.10
C ALA A 260 9.16 6.39 -0.81
N GLY A 261 9.51 7.43 -0.05
CA GLY A 261 9.88 8.73 -0.59
C GLY A 261 8.68 9.58 -0.98
N PRO A 262 8.89 10.79 -1.52
CA PRO A 262 7.80 11.66 -1.96
C PRO A 262 7.12 11.13 -3.23
N ARG A 263 5.80 11.33 -3.33
CA ARG A 263 5.02 11.05 -4.55
C ARG A 263 5.62 11.74 -5.78
N HIS A 264 5.50 11.10 -6.93
CA HIS A 264 5.96 11.65 -8.22
C HIS A 264 4.92 12.58 -8.86
N THR A 265 3.63 12.30 -8.62
CA THR A 265 2.52 13.09 -9.13
C THR A 265 1.79 13.80 -8.00
N ILE A 266 1.22 14.97 -8.29
CA ILE A 266 0.37 15.67 -7.34
C ILE A 266 -0.94 14.88 -7.21
N PRO A 267 -1.39 14.56 -5.98
CA PRO A 267 -2.66 13.89 -5.75
C PRO A 267 -3.85 14.53 -6.46
N GLY A 268 -4.70 13.69 -7.04
CA GLY A 268 -5.93 14.13 -7.68
C GLY A 268 -6.93 14.72 -6.69
N ARG A 269 -7.90 15.49 -7.19
CA ARG A 269 -8.97 16.08 -6.36
C ARG A 269 -9.72 15.01 -5.57
N GLU A 270 -10.07 13.91 -6.24
CA GLU A 270 -10.76 12.74 -5.65
C GLU A 270 -9.96 12.14 -4.47
N GLU A 271 -8.63 12.06 -4.58
CA GLU A 271 -7.77 11.52 -3.52
C GLU A 271 -7.74 12.45 -2.29
N ILE A 272 -7.60 13.76 -2.53
CA ILE A 272 -7.56 14.76 -1.45
C ILE A 272 -8.92 14.83 -0.73
N GLU A 273 -10.00 14.84 -1.50
CA GLU A 273 -11.36 14.82 -0.96
C GLU A 273 -11.62 13.57 -0.12
N ALA A 274 -11.25 12.39 -0.63
CA ALA A 274 -11.42 11.14 0.10
C ALA A 274 -10.69 11.17 1.45
N LEU A 275 -9.44 11.64 1.49
CA LEU A 275 -8.68 11.76 2.73
C LEU A 275 -9.33 12.74 3.72
N LEU A 276 -9.83 13.88 3.23
CA LEU A 276 -10.51 14.90 4.05
C LEU A 276 -11.82 14.41 4.68
N ILE A 277 -12.53 13.50 4.01
CA ILE A 277 -13.80 12.94 4.49
C ILE A 277 -13.56 11.63 5.28
N GLY A 278 -12.31 11.15 5.37
CA GLY A 278 -11.98 9.88 6.01
C GLY A 278 -12.47 8.66 5.23
N LYS A 279 -12.57 8.76 3.90
CA LYS A 279 -12.94 7.66 3.00
C LYS A 279 -11.72 7.15 2.24
N LYS A 280 -11.74 5.87 1.90
CA LYS A 280 -10.79 5.28 0.95
C LYS A 280 -11.41 5.24 -0.44
N LEU A 281 -10.59 5.43 -1.45
CA LEU A 281 -10.95 5.17 -2.84
C LEU A 281 -10.83 3.68 -3.13
N THR A 282 -11.36 3.23 -4.26
CA THR A 282 -11.23 1.84 -4.69
C THR A 282 -10.63 1.73 -6.08
N THR A 283 -9.90 0.63 -6.32
CA THR A 283 -9.36 0.29 -7.64
C THR A 283 -9.40 -1.21 -7.86
N ILE A 284 -9.41 -1.61 -9.12
CA ILE A 284 -9.56 -3.01 -9.53
C ILE A 284 -8.19 -3.60 -9.82
N VAL A 285 -7.90 -4.75 -9.22
CA VAL A 285 -6.74 -5.58 -9.53
C VAL A 285 -7.21 -6.85 -10.23
N PHE A 286 -6.67 -7.11 -11.41
CA PHE A 286 -7.00 -8.28 -12.22
C PHE A 286 -6.05 -9.45 -11.91
N PHE A 287 -6.54 -10.68 -12.06
CA PHE A 287 -5.72 -11.89 -12.16
C PHE A 287 -5.55 -12.28 -13.63
N LEU A 288 -4.70 -13.27 -13.90
CA LEU A 288 -4.37 -13.69 -15.27
C LEU A 288 -5.49 -14.49 -15.97
N ASP A 289 -6.51 -14.91 -15.23
CA ASP A 289 -7.73 -15.52 -15.75
C ASP A 289 -8.85 -14.48 -15.99
N GLU A 290 -8.51 -13.17 -15.96
CA GLU A 290 -9.41 -12.02 -16.08
C GLU A 290 -10.43 -11.86 -14.94
N THR A 291 -10.37 -12.71 -13.90
CA THR A 291 -11.07 -12.41 -12.65
C THR A 291 -10.43 -11.18 -11.98
N PHE A 292 -11.16 -10.55 -11.07
CA PHE A 292 -10.67 -9.33 -10.42
C PHE A 292 -11.17 -9.21 -8.99
N GLU A 293 -10.41 -8.50 -8.19
CA GLU A 293 -10.81 -8.04 -6.85
C GLU A 293 -10.68 -6.52 -6.77
N GLU A 294 -11.53 -5.94 -5.93
CA GLU A 294 -11.51 -4.52 -5.65
C GLU A 294 -10.75 -4.28 -4.34
N ILE A 295 -9.71 -3.43 -4.39
CA ILE A 295 -8.93 -3.04 -3.21
C ILE A 295 -9.20 -1.57 -2.88
N ALA A 296 -9.18 -1.26 -1.58
CA ALA A 296 -9.23 0.10 -1.12
C ALA A 296 -7.82 0.72 -1.16
N TYR A 297 -7.74 2.02 -1.47
CA TYR A 297 -6.49 2.76 -1.40
C TYR A 297 -6.74 4.21 -0.97
N ASP A 298 -5.72 4.78 -0.35
CA ASP A 298 -5.64 6.19 0.02
C ASP A 298 -4.39 6.84 -0.58
N MET A 299 -4.13 8.09 -0.22
CA MET A 299 -2.99 8.85 -0.72
C MET A 299 -1.62 8.24 -0.38
N ALA A 300 -1.53 7.48 0.72
CA ALA A 300 -0.29 6.90 1.24
C ALA A 300 -0.09 5.42 0.84
N THR A 301 -1.09 4.80 0.21
CA THR A 301 -1.09 3.37 -0.13
C THR A 301 -0.04 3.07 -1.20
N THR A 302 0.92 2.22 -0.83
CA THR A 302 1.97 1.71 -1.72
C THR A 302 1.57 0.36 -2.35
N VAL A 303 2.31 -0.08 -3.37
CA VAL A 303 2.16 -1.42 -3.96
C VAL A 303 2.29 -2.51 -2.90
N ALA A 304 3.23 -2.40 -1.95
CA ALA A 304 3.38 -3.36 -0.87
C ALA A 304 2.11 -3.46 0.00
N ASN A 305 1.52 -2.32 0.36
CA ASN A 305 0.28 -2.29 1.14
C ASN A 305 -0.90 -2.87 0.35
N ALA A 306 -0.99 -2.55 -0.94
CA ALA A 306 -2.04 -3.10 -1.81
C ALA A 306 -1.91 -4.63 -1.99
N VAL A 307 -0.69 -5.15 -2.08
CA VAL A 307 -0.41 -6.60 -2.14
C VAL A 307 -0.82 -7.27 -0.83
N GLU A 308 -0.52 -6.68 0.32
CA GLU A 308 -0.91 -7.19 1.64
C GLU A 308 -2.43 -7.21 1.81
N GLU A 309 -3.12 -6.11 1.45
CA GLU A 309 -4.59 -6.03 1.48
C GLU A 309 -5.23 -7.07 0.55
N LEU A 310 -4.76 -7.15 -0.70
CA LEU A 310 -5.27 -8.12 -1.67
C LEU A 310 -5.05 -9.56 -1.20
N ALA A 311 -3.88 -9.86 -0.64
CA ALA A 311 -3.58 -11.18 -0.08
C ALA A 311 -4.54 -11.54 1.07
N GLY A 312 -4.90 -10.57 1.91
CA GLY A 312 -5.92 -10.73 2.94
C GLY A 312 -7.30 -11.07 2.36
N ILE A 313 -7.74 -10.32 1.32
CA ILE A 313 -9.04 -10.53 0.65
C ILE A 313 -9.14 -11.93 0.06
N ILE A 314 -8.12 -12.39 -0.66
CA ILE A 314 -8.11 -13.71 -1.31
C ILE A 314 -7.65 -14.84 -0.38
N LYS A 315 -7.39 -14.55 0.90
CA LYS A 315 -6.90 -15.51 1.91
C LYS A 315 -5.59 -16.21 1.51
N LEU A 316 -4.68 -15.49 0.85
CA LEU A 316 -3.36 -15.98 0.47
C LEU A 316 -2.37 -15.75 1.62
N SER A 317 -1.96 -16.82 2.29
CA SER A 317 -1.05 -16.73 3.44
C SER A 317 0.40 -16.45 3.02
N ALA A 318 0.87 -17.09 1.95
CA ALA A 318 2.25 -17.01 1.48
C ALA A 318 2.38 -16.11 0.24
N TYR A 319 2.16 -14.81 0.40
CA TYR A 319 2.14 -13.84 -0.71
C TYR A 319 3.48 -13.19 -1.04
N SER A 320 4.57 -13.49 -0.31
CA SER A 320 5.89 -12.85 -0.50
C SER A 320 6.51 -13.05 -1.90
N SER A 321 6.05 -14.05 -2.65
CA SER A 321 6.47 -14.30 -4.04
C SER A 321 5.56 -13.63 -5.08
N PHE A 322 4.56 -12.86 -4.67
CA PHE A 322 3.60 -12.17 -5.54
C PHE A 322 3.80 -10.65 -5.52
N SER A 323 3.31 -9.99 -6.56
CA SER A 323 3.31 -8.54 -6.72
C SER A 323 2.20 -8.06 -7.62
N LEU A 324 2.04 -6.74 -7.67
CA LEU A 324 1.35 -6.06 -8.74
C LEU A 324 2.27 -5.81 -9.95
N TYR A 325 1.68 -5.90 -11.12
CA TYR A 325 2.25 -5.61 -12.42
C TYR A 325 1.37 -4.60 -13.13
N GLU A 326 1.98 -3.70 -13.89
CA GLU A 326 1.29 -2.94 -14.90
C GLU A 326 1.17 -3.82 -16.15
N CYS A 327 -0.05 -4.16 -16.55
CA CYS A 327 -0.35 -4.80 -17.82
C CYS A 327 -0.69 -3.72 -18.84
N ARG A 328 0.10 -3.62 -19.91
CA ARG A 328 -0.16 -2.76 -21.07
C ARG A 328 -0.61 -3.61 -22.24
N LYS A 329 -1.84 -3.39 -22.69
CA LYS A 329 -2.40 -4.02 -23.87
C LYS A 329 -2.56 -3.00 -24.99
N VAL A 330 -1.81 -3.18 -26.08
CA VAL A 330 -1.95 -2.35 -27.29
C VAL A 330 -3.03 -2.96 -28.17
N VAL A 331 -4.21 -2.35 -28.20
CA VAL A 331 -5.30 -2.78 -29.09
C VAL A 331 -5.21 -1.98 -30.40
N THR A 332 -4.76 -2.64 -31.47
CA THR A 332 -4.76 -2.06 -32.83
C THR A 332 -6.17 -2.20 -33.42
N ALA A 333 -6.79 -1.10 -33.82
CA ALA A 333 -8.21 -1.04 -34.20
C ALA A 333 -8.60 -1.77 -35.50
N SER A 334 -7.67 -2.38 -36.25
CA SER A 334 -7.93 -2.78 -37.65
C SER A 334 -7.67 -4.23 -38.04
N LYS A 335 -7.24 -5.14 -37.15
CA LYS A 335 -7.23 -6.60 -37.41
C LYS A 335 -7.48 -7.36 -36.09
N SER A 336 -7.98 -8.59 -36.20
CA SER A 336 -8.31 -9.50 -35.08
C SER A 336 -7.39 -9.33 -33.87
N PRO A 337 -7.89 -9.38 -32.62
CA PRO A 337 -7.03 -9.31 -31.44
C PRO A 337 -5.95 -10.38 -31.56
N GLU A 338 -4.72 -9.99 -31.86
CA GLU A 338 -3.58 -10.89 -31.75
C GLU A 338 -3.33 -11.09 -30.25
N PRO A 339 -3.51 -12.31 -29.71
CA PRO A 339 -3.08 -12.62 -28.36
C PRO A 339 -1.56 -12.61 -28.38
N GLY A 340 -0.94 -11.50 -27.97
CA GLY A 340 0.52 -11.37 -28.04
C GLY A 340 1.11 -10.00 -27.67
N ASN A 341 0.32 -8.93 -27.61
CA ASN A 341 0.80 -7.59 -27.23
C ASN A 341 0.35 -7.18 -25.82
N GLU A 342 0.44 -8.10 -24.86
CA GLU A 342 0.29 -7.80 -23.43
C GLU A 342 1.69 -7.79 -22.80
N GLU A 343 2.16 -6.60 -22.45
CA GLU A 343 3.42 -6.41 -21.75
C GLU A 343 3.14 -6.26 -20.25
N TYR A 344 3.78 -7.09 -19.43
CA TYR A 344 3.67 -7.03 -17.97
C TYR A 344 4.95 -6.43 -17.40
N ILE A 345 4.83 -5.28 -16.74
CA ILE A 345 5.94 -4.55 -16.13
C ILE A 345 5.81 -4.66 -14.62
N GLY A 346 6.84 -5.18 -13.96
CA GLY A 346 6.86 -5.33 -12.50
C GLY A 346 6.84 -3.97 -11.81
N LEU A 347 6.02 -3.84 -10.76
CA LEU A 347 5.94 -2.60 -9.99
C LEU A 347 6.83 -2.67 -8.75
N ASP A 348 7.52 -1.56 -8.44
CA ASP A 348 8.28 -1.40 -7.21
C ASP A 348 7.34 -1.38 -6.01
N ASP A 349 7.70 -2.13 -4.96
CA ASP A 349 6.91 -2.29 -3.75
C ASP A 349 6.60 -0.96 -3.05
N ASN A 350 7.45 0.05 -3.24
CA ASN A 350 7.30 1.39 -2.65
C ASN A 350 6.58 2.39 -3.56
N LYS A 351 6.23 2.02 -4.80
CA LYS A 351 5.50 2.93 -5.69
C LYS A 351 4.07 3.15 -5.16
N TYR A 352 3.58 4.37 -5.26
CA TYR A 352 2.22 4.72 -4.84
C TYR A 352 1.17 4.28 -5.85
N ILE A 353 0.05 3.73 -5.37
CA ILE A 353 -1.10 3.37 -6.21
C ILE A 353 -1.68 4.61 -6.90
N GLY A 354 -1.80 5.73 -6.19
CA GLY A 354 -2.28 6.99 -6.78
C GLY A 354 -1.45 7.47 -7.97
N ASP A 355 -0.11 7.37 -7.89
CA ASP A 355 0.80 7.73 -8.99
C ASP A 355 0.61 6.80 -10.20
N LEU A 356 0.43 5.50 -9.97
CA LEU A 356 0.16 4.52 -11.03
C LEU A 356 -1.15 4.80 -11.78
N LEU A 357 -2.22 5.07 -11.04
CA LEU A 357 -3.52 5.37 -11.64
C LEU A 357 -3.50 6.70 -12.40
N ALA A 358 -2.75 7.69 -11.91
CA ALA A 358 -2.54 8.95 -12.63
C ALA A 358 -1.73 8.74 -13.93
N GLU A 359 -0.71 7.88 -13.90
CA GLU A 359 0.05 7.48 -15.10
C GLU A 359 -0.85 6.76 -16.11
N PHE A 360 -1.73 5.86 -15.67
CA PHE A 360 -2.66 5.14 -16.56
C PHE A 360 -3.67 6.08 -17.22
N LYS A 361 -4.25 7.01 -16.45
CA LYS A 361 -5.12 8.07 -16.98
C LYS A 361 -4.37 8.90 -18.03
N SER A 362 -3.13 9.31 -17.72
CA SER A 362 -2.30 10.12 -18.62
C SER A 362 -1.90 9.37 -19.91
N ALA A 363 -1.61 8.07 -19.82
CA ALA A 363 -1.27 7.24 -20.96
C ALA A 363 -2.46 7.10 -21.93
N LYS A 364 -3.66 6.89 -21.38
CA LYS A 364 -4.92 6.82 -22.14
C LYS A 364 -5.24 8.12 -22.89
N ASP A 365 -4.97 9.28 -22.28
CA ASP A 365 -5.22 10.59 -22.91
C ASP A 365 -4.23 10.91 -24.05
N ARG A 366 -2.99 10.42 -23.94
CA ARG A 366 -1.95 10.62 -24.97
C ARG A 366 -2.18 9.79 -26.23
N SER A 367 -2.79 8.61 -26.11
CA SER A 367 -2.85 7.61 -27.18
C SER A 367 -3.98 7.83 -28.19
N LYS A 368 -4.30 9.09 -28.57
CA LYS A 368 -5.39 9.50 -29.50
C LYS A 368 -5.56 8.58 -30.75
N GLY A 369 -6.24 7.44 -30.61
CA GLY A 369 -6.51 6.46 -31.68
C GLY A 369 -6.05 5.02 -31.41
N GLU A 370 -5.10 4.77 -30.51
CA GLU A 370 -4.70 3.43 -30.05
C GLU A 370 -5.22 3.21 -28.63
N ILE A 371 -6.04 2.17 -28.42
CA ILE A 371 -6.55 1.84 -27.09
C ILE A 371 -5.42 1.11 -26.35
N SER A 372 -4.60 1.87 -25.63
CA SER A 372 -3.68 1.32 -24.63
C SER A 372 -4.45 1.07 -23.35
N GLN A 373 -4.88 -0.17 -23.12
CA GLN A 373 -5.52 -0.54 -21.87
C GLN A 373 -4.43 -0.84 -20.84
N CYS A 374 -4.31 0.02 -19.83
CA CYS A 374 -3.44 -0.20 -18.68
C CYS A 374 -4.28 -0.80 -17.55
N LYS A 375 -3.87 -1.96 -17.02
CA LYS A 375 -4.52 -2.64 -15.89
C LYS A 375 -3.49 -2.96 -14.81
N LEU A 376 -3.92 -2.95 -13.55
CA LEU A 376 -3.16 -3.59 -12.47
C LEU A 376 -3.41 -5.09 -12.49
N THR A 377 -2.34 -5.89 -12.46
CA THR A 377 -2.45 -7.35 -12.48
C THR A 377 -1.65 -7.95 -11.33
N PHE A 378 -2.27 -8.84 -10.54
CA PHE A 378 -1.59 -9.59 -9.51
C PHE A 378 -0.96 -10.86 -10.09
N LYS A 379 0.37 -10.99 -9.96
CA LYS A 379 1.13 -12.13 -10.49
C LYS A 379 2.24 -12.53 -9.54
N LYS A 380 2.63 -13.80 -9.62
CA LYS A 380 3.82 -14.31 -8.98
C LYS A 380 5.08 -13.76 -9.66
N LYS A 381 5.97 -13.12 -8.89
CA LYS A 381 7.27 -12.59 -9.35
C LYS A 381 8.18 -13.70 -9.86
N LEU A 382 8.31 -14.76 -9.07
CA LEU A 382 9.23 -15.86 -9.34
C LEU A 382 8.74 -17.14 -8.66
N PHE A 383 8.97 -18.28 -9.31
CA PHE A 383 8.72 -19.59 -8.72
C PHE A 383 9.97 -20.09 -8.01
N ARG A 384 10.02 -19.91 -6.69
CA ARG A 384 11.18 -20.25 -5.86
C ARG A 384 11.21 -21.72 -5.52
N GLU A 385 12.38 -22.23 -5.17
CA GLU A 385 12.52 -23.61 -4.72
C GLU A 385 11.84 -23.84 -3.36
N SER A 386 11.82 -22.82 -2.50
CA SER A 386 11.10 -22.83 -1.22
C SER A 386 9.58 -22.97 -1.39
N ASP A 387 9.04 -22.54 -2.52
CA ASP A 387 7.61 -22.53 -2.78
C ASP A 387 7.04 -23.95 -2.92
N GLU A 388 7.89 -24.95 -3.19
CA GLU A 388 7.47 -26.35 -3.35
C GLU A 388 6.87 -26.94 -2.07
N ALA A 389 7.20 -26.37 -0.90
CA ALA A 389 6.65 -26.81 0.38
C ALA A 389 5.29 -26.20 0.71
N ILE A 390 4.83 -25.22 -0.08
CA ILE A 390 3.60 -24.48 0.18
C ILE A 390 2.41 -25.26 -0.38
N ALA A 391 1.55 -25.73 0.52
CA ALA A 391 0.33 -26.48 0.19
C ALA A 391 -0.96 -25.64 0.26
N ASP A 392 -0.83 -24.31 0.41
CA ASP A 392 -1.96 -23.37 0.43
C ASP A 392 -2.77 -23.49 -0.89
N PRO A 393 -4.09 -23.80 -0.84
CA PRO A 393 -4.90 -23.96 -2.04
C PRO A 393 -4.93 -22.74 -2.95
N MET A 394 -4.99 -21.53 -2.39
CA MET A 394 -5.01 -20.30 -3.19
C MET A 394 -3.65 -20.09 -3.87
N PHE A 395 -2.56 -20.38 -3.17
CA PHE A 395 -1.21 -20.34 -3.73
C PHE A 395 -1.06 -21.30 -4.93
N VAL A 396 -1.56 -22.54 -4.79
CA VAL A 396 -1.52 -23.55 -5.86
C VAL A 396 -2.42 -23.14 -7.03
N GLN A 397 -3.62 -22.62 -6.75
CA GLN A 397 -4.54 -22.13 -7.78
C GLN A 397 -3.93 -20.98 -8.58
N LEU A 398 -3.38 -19.95 -7.93
CA LEU A 398 -2.73 -18.83 -8.63
C LEU A 398 -1.49 -19.28 -9.40
N SER A 399 -0.73 -20.24 -8.86
CA SER A 399 0.41 -20.84 -9.55
C SER A 399 -0.02 -21.60 -10.81
N TYR A 400 -1.15 -22.31 -10.76
CA TYR A 400 -1.76 -22.97 -11.91
C TYR A 400 -2.23 -21.96 -12.96
N VAL A 401 -2.98 -20.94 -12.55
CA VAL A 401 -3.49 -19.88 -13.44
C VAL A 401 -2.33 -19.19 -14.16
N GLN A 402 -1.23 -18.89 -13.46
CA GLN A 402 -0.06 -18.27 -14.09
C GLN A 402 0.66 -19.20 -15.07
N LEU A 403 0.86 -20.48 -14.72
CA LEU A 403 1.48 -21.42 -15.65
C LEU A 403 0.60 -21.74 -16.86
N GLN A 404 -0.72 -21.81 -16.66
CA GLN A 404 -1.67 -21.94 -17.75
C GLN A 404 -1.55 -20.74 -18.69
N HIS A 405 -1.60 -19.52 -18.17
CA HIS A 405 -1.44 -18.31 -18.96
C HIS A 405 -0.13 -18.32 -19.76
N ASP A 406 1.00 -18.62 -19.12
CA ASP A 406 2.31 -18.71 -19.79
C ASP A 406 2.34 -19.82 -20.86
N TYR A 407 1.72 -20.97 -20.60
CA TYR A 407 1.60 -22.05 -21.57
C TYR A 407 0.81 -21.62 -22.81
N ILE A 408 -0.35 -20.98 -22.64
CA ILE A 408 -1.21 -20.53 -23.73
C ILE A 408 -0.56 -19.42 -24.56
N LEU A 409 0.25 -18.55 -23.96
CA LEU A 409 1.10 -17.60 -24.68
C LEU A 409 2.21 -18.27 -25.52
N GLY A 410 2.35 -19.60 -25.42
CA GLY A 410 3.38 -20.36 -26.12
C GLY A 410 4.75 -20.24 -25.47
N ASN A 411 4.84 -19.86 -24.19
CA ASN A 411 6.13 -19.70 -23.54
C ASN A 411 6.85 -21.03 -23.27
N TYR A 412 6.10 -22.12 -23.22
CA TYR A 412 6.61 -23.48 -23.04
C TYR A 412 6.55 -24.24 -24.37
N PRO A 413 7.68 -24.35 -25.12
CA PRO A 413 7.72 -25.10 -26.37
C PRO A 413 7.73 -26.61 -26.09
N VAL A 414 6.55 -27.18 -25.87
CA VAL A 414 6.37 -28.61 -25.57
C VAL A 414 6.18 -29.45 -26.82
N GLY A 415 6.47 -30.74 -26.69
CA GLY A 415 6.23 -31.72 -27.75
C GLY A 415 4.73 -31.96 -28.01
N LYS A 416 4.46 -32.68 -29.10
CA LYS A 416 3.10 -33.03 -29.55
C LYS A 416 2.28 -33.80 -28.51
N ASP A 417 2.88 -34.82 -27.91
CA ASP A 417 2.23 -35.66 -26.90
C ASP A 417 1.94 -34.89 -25.62
N ASP A 418 2.92 -34.11 -25.14
CA ASP A 418 2.78 -33.28 -23.95
C ASP A 418 1.72 -32.20 -24.16
N ALA A 419 1.65 -31.57 -25.34
CA ALA A 419 0.62 -30.60 -25.66
C ALA A 419 -0.79 -31.21 -25.59
N ALA A 420 -0.98 -32.42 -26.16
CA ALA A 420 -2.26 -33.11 -26.10
C ALA A 420 -2.64 -33.46 -24.65
N GLN A 421 -1.68 -33.93 -23.84
CA GLN A 421 -1.88 -34.23 -22.43
C GLN A 421 -2.23 -32.97 -21.60
N LEU A 422 -1.48 -31.87 -21.79
CA LEU A 422 -1.69 -30.60 -21.08
C LEU A 422 -3.03 -29.97 -21.46
N SER A 423 -3.45 -30.03 -22.72
CA SER A 423 -4.77 -29.55 -23.14
C SER A 423 -5.89 -30.41 -22.54
N ALA A 424 -5.75 -31.74 -22.54
CA ALA A 424 -6.73 -32.64 -21.91
C ALA A 424 -6.87 -32.39 -20.40
N LEU A 425 -5.75 -32.18 -19.68
CA LEU A 425 -5.74 -31.87 -18.25
C LEU A 425 -6.47 -30.56 -17.95
N GLN A 426 -6.22 -29.50 -18.72
CA GLN A 426 -6.91 -28.21 -18.55
C GLN A 426 -8.42 -28.32 -18.78
N ILE A 427 -8.83 -29.08 -19.80
CA ILE A 427 -10.26 -29.35 -20.04
C ILE A 427 -10.87 -30.09 -18.85
N LEU A 428 -10.17 -31.10 -18.32
CA LEU A 428 -10.62 -31.84 -17.15
C LEU A 428 -10.76 -30.94 -15.90
N VAL A 429 -9.87 -29.97 -15.71
CA VAL A 429 -9.98 -28.95 -14.64
C VAL A 429 -11.24 -28.10 -14.83
N GLU A 430 -11.53 -27.65 -16.05
CA GLU A 430 -12.67 -26.79 -16.36
C GLU A 430 -14.01 -27.53 -16.16
N ILE A 431 -14.22 -28.65 -16.85
CA ILE A 431 -15.53 -29.31 -16.92
C ILE A 431 -15.67 -30.53 -15.99
N GLY A 432 -14.59 -31.06 -15.43
CA GLY A 432 -14.61 -32.36 -14.75
C GLY A 432 -14.69 -33.53 -15.74
N PHE A 433 -14.71 -34.78 -15.27
CA PHE A 433 -14.78 -35.94 -16.17
C PHE A 433 -16.21 -36.19 -16.64
N VAL A 434 -16.39 -36.30 -17.95
CA VAL A 434 -17.66 -36.60 -18.63
C VAL A 434 -17.41 -37.67 -19.69
N ILE A 435 -18.31 -38.64 -19.84
CA ILE A 435 -18.10 -39.78 -20.75
C ILE A 435 -18.01 -39.36 -22.23
N LYS A 436 -18.77 -38.32 -22.63
CA LYS A 436 -18.79 -37.76 -23.99
C LYS A 436 -18.56 -36.26 -23.98
N PRO A 437 -17.33 -35.77 -23.71
CA PRO A 437 -17.04 -34.34 -23.66
C PRO A 437 -17.30 -33.66 -25.02
N GLU A 438 -17.20 -34.39 -26.14
CA GLU A 438 -17.48 -33.90 -27.50
C GLU A 438 -18.95 -33.48 -27.72
N SER A 439 -19.86 -33.94 -26.86
CA SER A 439 -21.28 -33.58 -26.93
C SER A 439 -21.61 -32.24 -26.25
N CYS A 440 -20.63 -31.64 -25.56
CA CYS A 440 -20.77 -30.33 -24.96
C CYS A 440 -20.71 -29.23 -26.04
N THR A 441 -21.60 -28.23 -25.97
CA THR A 441 -21.70 -27.13 -26.96
C THR A 441 -20.40 -26.32 -27.07
N ASP A 442 -19.53 -26.39 -26.07
CA ASP A 442 -18.31 -25.58 -25.97
C ASP A 442 -17.02 -26.36 -26.28
N TRP A 443 -17.08 -27.64 -26.69
CA TRP A 443 -15.89 -28.47 -26.91
C TRP A 443 -14.87 -27.83 -27.87
N THR A 444 -15.37 -27.23 -28.95
CA THR A 444 -14.52 -26.52 -29.92
C THR A 444 -13.81 -25.30 -29.31
N LEU A 445 -14.50 -24.56 -28.45
CA LEU A 445 -13.94 -23.39 -27.76
C LEU A 445 -12.91 -23.82 -26.71
N LEU A 446 -13.14 -24.94 -26.02
CA LEU A 446 -12.20 -25.49 -25.03
C LEU A 446 -10.88 -25.89 -25.70
N LEU A 447 -10.93 -26.52 -26.88
CA LEU A 447 -9.73 -26.86 -27.66
C LEU A 447 -8.96 -25.61 -28.09
N GLU A 448 -9.67 -24.58 -28.56
CA GLU A 448 -9.06 -23.31 -28.99
C GLU A 448 -8.49 -22.51 -27.81
N ARG A 449 -9.10 -22.60 -26.62
CA ARG A 449 -8.67 -21.91 -25.39
C ARG A 449 -7.45 -22.57 -24.75
N PHE A 450 -7.36 -23.90 -24.78
CA PHE A 450 -6.36 -24.66 -24.01
C PHE A 450 -5.22 -25.26 -24.85
N LEU A 451 -5.19 -25.01 -26.16
CA LEU A 451 -4.08 -25.37 -27.04
C LEU A 451 -3.39 -24.10 -27.57
N PRO A 452 -2.10 -23.89 -27.29
CA PRO A 452 -1.38 -22.71 -27.76
C PRO A 452 -1.44 -22.59 -29.28
N ARG A 453 -1.71 -21.38 -29.80
CA ARG A 453 -1.91 -21.15 -31.24
C ARG A 453 -0.73 -21.63 -32.08
N GLN A 454 0.50 -21.42 -31.59
CA GLN A 454 1.75 -21.82 -32.25
C GLN A 454 1.86 -23.34 -32.41
N ILE A 455 1.24 -24.10 -31.50
CA ILE A 455 1.19 -25.57 -31.53
C ILE A 455 -0.02 -26.03 -32.34
N ALA A 456 -1.16 -25.36 -32.21
CA ALA A 456 -2.40 -25.68 -32.92
C ALA A 456 -2.20 -25.70 -34.45
N ILE A 457 -1.44 -24.75 -35.00
CA ILE A 457 -1.18 -24.64 -36.45
C ILE A 457 -0.25 -25.73 -37.03
N THR A 458 0.38 -26.56 -36.19
CA THR A 458 1.36 -27.57 -36.65
C THR A 458 0.74 -28.79 -37.33
N ARG A 459 -0.59 -28.97 -37.23
CA ARG A 459 -1.35 -30.08 -37.82
C ARG A 459 -2.83 -29.72 -37.95
N ALA A 460 -3.63 -30.62 -38.53
CA ALA A 460 -5.07 -30.40 -38.68
C ALA A 460 -5.78 -30.44 -37.32
N LYS A 461 -6.82 -29.61 -37.17
CA LYS A 461 -7.65 -29.51 -35.94
C LYS A 461 -8.22 -30.87 -35.51
N ARG A 462 -8.67 -31.69 -36.47
CA ARG A 462 -9.24 -33.02 -36.20
C ARG A 462 -8.23 -33.98 -35.57
N ASP A 463 -6.96 -33.92 -35.97
CA ASP A 463 -5.93 -34.79 -35.42
C ASP A 463 -5.64 -34.43 -33.96
N TRP A 464 -5.59 -33.13 -33.65
CA TRP A 464 -5.47 -32.65 -32.27
C TRP A 464 -6.65 -33.08 -31.41
N GLU A 465 -7.86 -32.94 -31.94
CA GLU A 465 -9.09 -33.33 -31.24
C GLU A 465 -9.09 -34.82 -30.88
N LEU A 466 -8.72 -35.71 -31.81
CA LEU A 466 -8.62 -37.14 -31.56
C LEU A 466 -7.60 -37.48 -30.48
N ASP A 467 -6.41 -36.89 -30.53
CA ASP A 467 -5.35 -37.11 -29.55
C ASP A 467 -5.78 -36.62 -28.16
N ILE A 468 -6.31 -35.40 -28.06
CA ILE A 468 -6.75 -34.78 -26.81
C ILE A 468 -7.90 -35.59 -26.20
N LEU A 469 -8.86 -36.03 -27.01
CA LEU A 469 -9.98 -36.86 -26.57
C LEU A 469 -9.50 -38.22 -26.06
N GLY A 470 -8.53 -38.83 -26.74
CA GLY A 470 -7.89 -40.07 -26.30
C GLY A 470 -7.24 -39.92 -24.93
N ARG A 471 -6.47 -38.83 -24.71
CA ARG A 471 -5.87 -38.52 -23.40
C ARG A 471 -6.94 -38.26 -22.34
N TYR A 472 -7.96 -37.46 -22.66
CA TYR A 472 -9.04 -37.11 -21.73
C TYR A 472 -9.80 -38.36 -21.23
N ARG A 473 -10.15 -39.28 -22.13
CA ARG A 473 -10.86 -40.52 -21.77
C ARG A 473 -10.04 -41.44 -20.86
N SER A 474 -8.71 -41.38 -20.94
CA SER A 474 -7.82 -42.17 -20.06
C SER A 474 -7.77 -41.64 -18.61
N MET A 475 -8.40 -40.49 -18.33
CA MET A 475 -8.34 -39.79 -17.04
C MET A 475 -9.65 -39.89 -16.23
N GLU A 476 -10.45 -40.94 -16.44
CA GLU A 476 -11.75 -41.16 -15.76
C GLU A 476 -11.69 -41.06 -14.23
N ASN A 477 -10.59 -41.52 -13.63
CA ASN A 477 -10.43 -41.56 -12.17
C ASN A 477 -9.73 -40.34 -11.57
N LEU A 478 -9.45 -39.29 -12.37
CA LEU A 478 -8.76 -38.10 -11.87
C LEU A 478 -9.75 -37.01 -11.45
N THR A 479 -9.52 -36.43 -10.26
CA THR A 479 -10.26 -35.24 -9.84
C THR A 479 -9.73 -33.98 -10.51
N LYS A 480 -10.49 -32.88 -10.42
CA LYS A 480 -10.02 -31.56 -10.89
C LYS A 480 -8.71 -31.13 -10.22
N GLU A 481 -8.55 -31.45 -8.93
CA GLU A 481 -7.33 -31.14 -8.18
C GLU A 481 -6.16 -32.01 -8.65
N ASP A 482 -6.38 -33.32 -8.86
CA ASP A 482 -5.33 -34.20 -9.39
C ASP A 482 -4.88 -33.75 -10.79
N ALA A 483 -5.83 -33.34 -11.63
CA ALA A 483 -5.54 -32.82 -12.97
C ALA A 483 -4.71 -31.53 -12.90
N ARG A 484 -5.05 -30.59 -12.01
CA ARG A 484 -4.28 -29.37 -11.73
C ARG A 484 -2.86 -29.70 -11.30
N GLN A 485 -2.69 -30.62 -10.35
CA GLN A 485 -1.37 -31.04 -9.86
C GLN A 485 -0.55 -31.75 -10.93
N GLN A 486 -1.16 -32.59 -11.76
CA GLN A 486 -0.48 -33.23 -12.88
C GLN A 486 -0.03 -32.21 -13.94
N PHE A 487 -0.86 -31.22 -14.26
CA PHE A 487 -0.49 -30.12 -15.16
C PHE A 487 0.76 -29.37 -14.65
N LEU A 488 0.72 -28.95 -13.38
CA LEU A 488 1.85 -28.30 -12.71
C LEU A 488 3.10 -29.18 -12.72
N ARG A 489 2.93 -30.49 -12.46
CA ARG A 489 4.03 -31.46 -12.43
C ARG A 489 4.70 -31.59 -13.80
N ILE A 490 3.93 -31.71 -14.89
CA ILE A 490 4.49 -31.84 -16.25
C ILE A 490 5.35 -30.62 -16.58
N LEU A 491 4.80 -29.40 -16.43
CA LEU A 491 5.55 -28.17 -16.72
C LEU A 491 6.78 -28.00 -15.83
N ARG A 492 6.70 -28.39 -14.55
CA ARG A 492 7.84 -28.36 -13.62
C ARG A 492 8.96 -29.31 -14.02
N MET A 493 8.65 -30.47 -14.61
CA MET A 493 9.64 -31.47 -14.97
C MET A 493 10.54 -31.00 -16.13
N LEU A 494 10.05 -30.10 -16.97
CA LEU A 494 10.82 -29.47 -18.05
C LEU A 494 12.09 -28.80 -17.50
N PRO A 495 13.21 -28.79 -18.25
CA PRO A 495 14.44 -28.11 -17.84
C PRO A 495 14.19 -26.63 -17.50
N TYR A 496 13.36 -25.98 -18.30
CA TYR A 496 12.94 -24.58 -18.20
C TYR A 496 11.57 -24.42 -17.50
N GLY A 497 11.09 -25.44 -16.80
CA GLY A 497 9.87 -25.34 -15.99
C GLY A 497 9.95 -24.16 -15.03
N TYR A 498 8.85 -23.42 -14.85
CA TYR A 498 8.80 -22.26 -13.96
C TYR A 498 9.77 -21.11 -14.28
N SER A 499 10.23 -21.01 -15.53
CA SER A 499 11.12 -19.92 -15.92
C SER A 499 10.39 -18.60 -16.08
N VAL A 500 11.07 -17.50 -15.73
CA VAL A 500 10.72 -16.16 -16.21
C VAL A 500 11.43 -15.93 -17.54
N PHE A 501 10.70 -15.43 -18.54
CA PHE A 501 11.20 -15.30 -19.90
C PHE A 501 11.49 -13.84 -20.26
N PHE A 502 12.67 -13.58 -20.82
CA PHE A 502 13.12 -12.25 -21.23
C PHE A 502 13.56 -12.26 -22.69
N SER A 503 13.06 -11.34 -23.50
CA SER A 503 13.48 -11.17 -24.88
C SER A 503 14.74 -10.30 -24.95
N VAL A 504 15.80 -10.79 -25.59
CA VAL A 504 17.10 -10.09 -25.66
C VAL A 504 17.70 -10.15 -27.06
N ARG A 505 18.60 -9.22 -27.36
CA ARG A 505 19.43 -9.25 -28.58
C ARG A 505 20.86 -9.59 -28.23
N LYS A 506 21.49 -10.46 -29.01
CA LYS A 506 22.89 -10.84 -28.84
C LYS A 506 23.80 -9.67 -29.21
N ILE A 507 24.72 -9.31 -28.31
CA ILE A 507 25.82 -8.38 -28.59
C ILE A 507 27.09 -9.19 -28.85
N ASP A 508 27.48 -10.00 -27.88
CA ASP A 508 28.71 -10.81 -27.94
C ASP A 508 28.42 -12.27 -27.55
N ASP A 509 28.95 -13.18 -28.35
CA ASP A 509 28.84 -14.62 -28.23
C ASP A 509 30.12 -15.25 -28.79
N PRO A 510 31.12 -15.46 -27.93
CA PRO A 510 32.45 -15.88 -28.36
C PRO A 510 32.49 -17.28 -28.97
N ILE A 511 31.40 -18.06 -28.87
CA ILE A 511 31.30 -19.43 -29.41
C ILE A 511 30.52 -19.46 -30.73
N GLY A 512 29.75 -18.40 -31.03
CA GLY A 512 29.00 -18.25 -32.27
C GLY A 512 27.79 -19.19 -32.40
N LEU A 513 27.30 -19.77 -31.30
CA LEU A 513 26.22 -20.75 -31.28
C LEU A 513 24.83 -20.13 -31.23
N LEU A 514 24.72 -18.87 -30.78
CA LEU A 514 23.44 -18.25 -30.47
C LEU A 514 22.95 -17.33 -31.62
N PRO A 515 21.64 -17.33 -31.92
CA PRO A 515 21.06 -16.45 -32.94
C PRO A 515 21.07 -14.97 -32.50
N GLY A 516 20.85 -14.04 -33.43
CA GLY A 516 20.88 -12.60 -33.11
C GLY A 516 19.77 -12.13 -32.14
N ARG A 517 18.59 -12.76 -32.21
CA ARG A 517 17.48 -12.55 -31.25
C ARG A 517 17.25 -13.84 -30.48
N ILE A 518 17.15 -13.73 -29.15
CA ILE A 518 17.09 -14.86 -28.23
C ILE A 518 16.04 -14.56 -27.16
N ILE A 519 15.40 -15.59 -26.62
CA ILE A 519 14.65 -15.50 -25.37
C ILE A 519 15.46 -16.22 -24.29
N LEU A 520 15.68 -15.57 -23.16
CA LEU A 520 16.29 -16.15 -21.96
C LEU A 520 15.19 -16.62 -21.02
N GLY A 521 15.23 -17.88 -20.58
CA GLY A 521 14.41 -18.38 -19.47
C GLY A 521 15.28 -18.52 -18.23
N ILE A 522 14.87 -17.95 -17.10
CA ILE A 522 15.62 -18.04 -15.84
C ILE A 522 14.78 -18.79 -14.82
N ASN A 523 15.32 -19.87 -14.26
CA ASN A 523 14.69 -20.63 -13.17
C ASN A 523 15.74 -21.14 -12.17
N LYS A 524 15.28 -21.99 -11.23
CA LYS A 524 16.15 -22.63 -10.22
C LYS A 524 17.26 -23.54 -10.77
N ARG A 525 17.17 -23.99 -12.03
CA ARG A 525 18.16 -24.86 -12.68
C ARG A 525 19.23 -24.05 -13.40
N GLY A 526 18.90 -22.90 -13.94
CA GLY A 526 19.87 -22.09 -14.67
C GLY A 526 19.27 -21.04 -15.59
N VAL A 527 20.06 -20.68 -16.60
CA VAL A 527 19.69 -19.81 -17.72
C VAL A 527 19.49 -20.68 -18.95
N HIS A 528 18.30 -20.59 -19.54
CA HIS A 528 17.83 -21.36 -20.69
C HIS A 528 17.76 -20.46 -21.93
N PHE A 529 18.27 -20.92 -23.05
CA PHE A 529 18.31 -20.16 -24.29
C PHE A 529 17.27 -20.69 -25.27
N PHE A 530 16.49 -19.80 -25.89
CA PHE A 530 15.49 -20.16 -26.88
C PHE A 530 15.62 -19.32 -28.15
N ARG A 531 15.34 -19.94 -29.30
CA ARG A 531 15.02 -19.19 -30.53
C ARG A 531 13.64 -18.55 -30.37
N PRO A 532 13.40 -17.31 -30.84
CA PRO A 532 12.11 -16.65 -30.67
C PRO A 532 11.03 -17.12 -31.65
N VAL A 533 11.41 -17.48 -32.89
CA VAL A 533 10.45 -17.87 -33.94
C VAL A 533 11.00 -19.05 -34.77
N PRO A 534 10.32 -20.21 -34.80
CA PRO A 534 9.39 -20.65 -33.76
C PRO A 534 10.08 -20.70 -32.39
N LYS A 535 9.32 -20.62 -31.29
CA LYS A 535 9.91 -20.73 -29.95
C LYS A 535 10.48 -22.15 -29.80
N GLU A 536 11.80 -22.27 -29.74
CA GLU A 536 12.51 -23.56 -29.71
C GLU A 536 13.59 -23.51 -28.63
N TYR A 537 13.65 -24.54 -27.80
CA TYR A 537 14.65 -24.69 -26.76
C TYR A 537 16.01 -25.07 -27.37
N LEU A 538 17.06 -24.30 -27.06
CA LEU A 538 18.41 -24.49 -27.59
C LEU A 538 19.33 -25.19 -26.59
N HIS A 539 19.64 -24.51 -25.49
CA HIS A 539 20.63 -24.97 -24.50
C HIS A 539 20.35 -24.37 -23.11
N SER A 540 21.01 -24.92 -22.08
CA SER A 540 20.93 -24.41 -20.70
C SER A 540 22.32 -24.28 -20.10
N ALA A 541 22.62 -23.13 -19.51
CA ALA A 541 23.74 -22.97 -18.59
C ALA A 541 23.23 -23.18 -17.17
N GLU A 542 23.78 -24.15 -16.44
CA GLU A 542 23.40 -24.36 -15.05
C GLU A 542 23.88 -23.22 -14.15
N LEU A 543 23.20 -22.97 -13.03
CA LEU A 543 23.59 -21.93 -12.08
C LEU A 543 25.04 -22.05 -11.59
N ARG A 544 25.55 -23.28 -11.45
CA ARG A 544 26.93 -23.54 -11.01
C ARG A 544 27.98 -23.15 -12.04
N ASP A 545 27.60 -23.03 -13.31
CA ASP A 545 28.51 -22.70 -14.41
C ASP A 545 28.60 -21.18 -14.63
N ILE A 546 27.70 -20.41 -14.01
CA ILE A 546 27.69 -18.94 -14.05
C ILE A 546 28.59 -18.41 -12.94
N MET A 547 29.75 -17.87 -13.29
CA MET A 547 30.74 -17.36 -12.33
C MET A 547 30.50 -15.91 -11.94
N GLN A 548 30.00 -15.11 -12.88
CA GLN A 548 29.74 -13.70 -12.66
C GLN A 548 28.64 -13.24 -13.62
N PHE A 549 27.81 -12.31 -13.17
CA PHE A 549 26.83 -11.64 -13.99
C PHE A 549 26.69 -10.20 -13.53
N GLY A 550 26.13 -9.38 -14.40
CA GLY A 550 25.84 -7.99 -14.08
C GLY A 550 25.09 -7.32 -15.22
N SER A 551 24.57 -6.15 -14.96
CA SER A 551 23.76 -5.41 -15.92
C SER A 551 24.09 -3.92 -15.92
N SER A 552 23.63 -3.27 -16.98
CA SER A 552 23.60 -1.85 -17.22
C SER A 552 22.21 -1.49 -17.75
N ASN A 553 21.92 -0.21 -17.94
CA ASN A 553 20.60 0.24 -18.41
C ASN A 553 20.20 -0.30 -19.79
N THR A 554 21.15 -0.83 -20.58
CA THR A 554 20.91 -1.28 -21.97
C THR A 554 21.46 -2.68 -22.26
N ALA A 555 22.16 -3.32 -21.32
CA ALA A 555 22.74 -4.64 -21.54
C ALA A 555 22.90 -5.44 -20.25
N VAL A 556 22.90 -6.77 -20.40
CA VAL A 556 23.25 -7.75 -19.36
C VAL A 556 24.38 -8.63 -19.85
N PHE A 557 25.27 -9.05 -18.96
CA PHE A 557 26.35 -9.98 -19.28
C PHE A 557 26.40 -11.17 -18.32
N PHE A 558 26.91 -12.29 -18.82
CA PHE A 558 27.15 -13.50 -18.06
C PHE A 558 28.55 -14.03 -18.38
N LYS A 559 29.37 -14.19 -17.35
CA LYS A 559 30.63 -14.92 -17.42
C LYS A 559 30.38 -16.35 -16.99
N MET A 560 30.35 -17.27 -17.95
CA MET A 560 30.01 -18.67 -17.72
C MET A 560 31.09 -19.62 -18.22
N ARG A 561 31.16 -20.81 -17.62
CA ARG A 561 32.06 -21.88 -18.02
C ARG A 561 31.39 -22.73 -19.10
N VAL A 562 32.03 -22.84 -20.27
CA VAL A 562 31.61 -23.73 -21.35
C VAL A 562 32.77 -24.66 -21.67
N ALA A 563 32.53 -25.97 -21.57
CA ALA A 563 33.57 -27.00 -21.77
C ALA A 563 34.87 -26.76 -20.96
N GLY A 564 34.75 -26.23 -19.74
CA GLY A 564 35.89 -25.93 -18.87
C GLY A 564 36.47 -24.51 -19.02
N VAL A 565 36.20 -23.83 -20.13
CA VAL A 565 36.75 -22.49 -20.46
C VAL A 565 35.75 -21.39 -20.10
N LEU A 566 36.25 -20.25 -19.63
CA LEU A 566 35.40 -19.10 -19.28
C LEU A 566 35.14 -18.22 -20.49
N HIS A 567 33.86 -17.98 -20.75
CA HIS A 567 33.38 -17.12 -21.82
C HIS A 567 32.47 -16.03 -21.23
N ILE A 568 32.52 -14.85 -21.83
CA ILE A 568 31.64 -13.73 -21.49
C ILE A 568 30.61 -13.61 -22.60
N PHE A 569 29.34 -13.70 -22.24
CA PHE A 569 28.21 -13.49 -23.14
C PHE A 569 27.56 -12.15 -22.80
N GLN A 570 27.23 -11.37 -23.81
CA GLN A 570 26.59 -10.07 -23.62
C GLN A 570 25.33 -9.95 -24.46
N PHE A 571 24.27 -9.44 -23.84
CA PHE A 571 22.96 -9.29 -24.44
C PHE A 571 22.44 -7.87 -24.22
N GLU A 572 21.84 -7.28 -25.25
CA GLU A 572 21.15 -5.99 -25.20
C GLU A 572 19.74 -6.19 -24.62
N THR A 573 19.40 -5.46 -23.56
CA THR A 573 18.09 -5.48 -22.92
C THR A 573 17.94 -4.30 -21.95
N LYS A 574 16.71 -3.83 -21.76
CA LYS A 574 16.36 -2.85 -20.72
C LYS A 574 16.04 -3.52 -19.37
N GLN A 575 15.78 -4.83 -19.37
CA GLN A 575 15.41 -5.61 -18.19
C GLN A 575 16.63 -6.28 -17.52
N GLY A 576 17.80 -5.69 -17.68
CA GLY A 576 19.05 -6.27 -17.18
C GLY A 576 19.05 -6.43 -15.66
N GLU A 577 18.49 -5.47 -14.93
CA GLU A 577 18.35 -5.53 -13.47
C GLU A 577 17.40 -6.67 -13.03
N GLU A 578 16.22 -6.78 -13.64
CA GLU A 578 15.24 -7.84 -13.37
C GLU A 578 15.85 -9.24 -13.60
N ILE A 579 16.60 -9.41 -14.68
CA ILE A 579 17.34 -10.64 -14.99
C ILE A 579 18.34 -10.98 -13.88
N CYS A 580 19.12 -10.00 -13.43
CA CYS A 580 20.10 -10.19 -12.36
C CYS A 580 19.43 -10.52 -11.02
N VAL A 581 18.34 -9.85 -10.68
CA VAL A 581 17.57 -10.12 -9.44
C VAL A 581 16.97 -11.53 -9.47
N ALA A 582 16.38 -11.96 -10.58
CA ALA A 582 15.85 -13.31 -10.72
C ALA A 582 16.94 -14.37 -10.54
N LEU A 583 18.10 -14.16 -11.18
CA LEU A 583 19.24 -15.08 -11.07
C LEU A 583 19.81 -15.12 -9.65
N GLN A 584 20.04 -13.96 -9.04
CA GLN A 584 20.53 -13.84 -7.66
C GLN A 584 19.58 -14.52 -6.67
N THR A 585 18.27 -14.36 -6.85
CA THR A 585 17.25 -14.98 -5.99
C THR A 585 17.32 -16.50 -6.05
N HIS A 586 17.41 -17.08 -7.26
CA HIS A 586 17.55 -18.53 -7.41
C HIS A 586 18.87 -19.08 -6.87
N ILE A 587 19.99 -18.37 -7.07
CA ILE A 587 21.28 -18.76 -6.50
C ILE A 587 21.18 -18.78 -4.96
N ASN A 588 20.61 -17.73 -4.36
CA ASN A 588 20.43 -17.65 -2.91
C ASN A 588 19.58 -18.79 -2.36
N ASP A 589 18.47 -19.13 -3.03
CA ASP A 589 17.58 -20.22 -2.61
C ASP A 589 18.28 -21.59 -2.67
N VAL A 590 18.98 -21.88 -3.78
CA VAL A 590 19.73 -23.13 -3.95
C VAL A 590 20.85 -23.24 -2.91
N MET A 591 21.54 -22.14 -2.63
CA MET A 591 22.58 -22.09 -1.59
C MET A 591 21.99 -22.36 -0.21
N LEU A 592 20.90 -21.67 0.18
CA LEU A 592 20.22 -21.87 1.47
C LEU A 592 19.81 -23.34 1.67
N ARG A 593 19.28 -23.99 0.62
CA ARG A 593 18.86 -25.39 0.64
C ARG A 593 20.05 -26.36 0.82
N ARG A 594 21.19 -26.07 0.20
CA ARG A 594 22.41 -26.87 0.38
C ARG A 594 22.93 -26.77 1.82
N TYR A 595 22.94 -25.55 2.39
CA TYR A 595 23.33 -25.35 3.79
C TYR A 595 22.38 -26.07 4.76
N SER A 596 21.07 -26.05 4.54
CA SER A 596 20.12 -26.75 5.40
C SER A 596 20.27 -28.27 5.34
N LYS A 597 20.46 -28.84 4.13
CA LYS A 597 20.70 -30.28 3.93
C LYS A 597 22.05 -30.75 4.51
N ALA A 598 23.10 -29.94 4.43
CA ALA A 598 24.40 -30.28 5.01
C ALA A 598 24.34 -30.38 6.54
N ARG A 599 23.56 -29.49 7.20
CA ARG A 599 23.35 -29.50 8.65
C ARG A 599 22.52 -30.70 9.13
N THR A 600 21.57 -31.18 8.34
CA THR A 600 20.80 -32.38 8.71
C THR A 600 21.59 -33.66 8.47
N ALA A 601 22.43 -33.70 7.44
CA ALA A 601 23.32 -34.84 7.14
C ALA A 601 24.43 -35.02 8.19
N SER A 602 25.02 -33.94 8.72
CA SER A 602 26.02 -34.04 9.79
C SER A 602 25.46 -34.57 11.11
N ASN A 603 24.15 -34.44 11.34
CA ASN A 603 23.48 -34.98 12.53
C ASN A 603 23.04 -36.44 12.38
N THR A 604 23.12 -37.02 11.17
CA THR A 604 22.73 -38.42 10.91
C THR A 604 23.92 -39.35 10.66
N SER A 605 25.14 -38.85 10.51
CA SER A 605 26.34 -39.65 10.25
C SER A 605 27.06 -40.22 11.49
N SER A 606 26.46 -40.15 12.69
CA SER A 606 27.03 -40.71 13.92
C SER A 606 26.46 -42.08 14.33
N ILE A 607 25.61 -42.70 13.50
CA ILE A 607 25.03 -44.01 13.76
C ILE A 607 25.35 -44.93 12.59
N ASN A 608 26.52 -45.57 12.64
CA ASN A 608 26.84 -46.93 12.14
C ASN A 608 28.35 -47.04 11.88
N GLY A 609 29.04 -47.71 12.80
CA GLY A 609 30.42 -48.15 12.62
C GLY A 609 30.56 -49.57 13.15
N ASP A 610 30.89 -50.49 12.24
CA ASP A 610 31.08 -51.92 12.49
C ASP A 610 32.24 -52.22 13.46
N ILE A 611 32.08 -53.33 14.17
CA ILE A 611 32.99 -53.89 15.17
C ILE A 611 34.16 -54.63 14.50
N PRO A 612 35.39 -54.52 15.03
CA PRO A 612 36.30 -55.65 15.13
C PRO A 612 36.60 -56.02 16.58
N THR A 613 36.78 -57.32 16.79
CA THR A 613 36.86 -58.02 18.06
C THR A 613 38.24 -57.94 18.74
N ASN A 614 38.19 -58.04 20.07
CA ASN A 614 39.12 -58.72 20.99
C ASN A 614 40.14 -57.88 21.82
N SER A 615 39.79 -57.58 23.09
CA SER A 615 40.49 -58.03 24.32
C SER A 615 40.04 -57.23 25.58
N LYS A 616 39.93 -57.92 26.74
CA LYS A 616 39.38 -57.47 28.06
C LYS A 616 40.38 -56.62 28.91
N PRO A 617 40.05 -56.13 30.13
CA PRO A 617 39.50 -54.79 30.48
C PRO A 617 40.47 -53.97 31.39
N PRO A 618 40.06 -52.76 31.87
CA PRO A 618 39.89 -52.66 33.32
C PRO A 618 38.60 -51.96 33.74
N ILE A 619 38.04 -52.48 34.84
CA ILE A 619 36.77 -52.12 35.47
C ILE A 619 37.03 -50.92 36.39
N ALA A 620 36.66 -49.72 35.96
CA ALA A 620 36.48 -48.54 36.82
C ALA A 620 35.71 -47.41 36.12
N ASP A 621 35.80 -47.29 34.80
CA ASP A 621 35.35 -46.08 34.07
C ASP A 621 33.91 -46.16 33.48
N VAL A 622 33.28 -47.34 33.53
CA VAL A 622 31.96 -47.56 32.91
C VAL A 622 30.81 -46.96 33.74
N GLY A 623 30.96 -46.91 35.07
CA GLY A 623 29.95 -46.34 35.95
C GLY A 623 29.87 -44.82 35.83
N GLU A 624 31.03 -44.15 35.83
CA GLU A 624 31.12 -42.69 35.79
C GLU A 624 30.68 -42.13 34.44
N LYS A 625 31.08 -42.79 33.34
CA LYS A 625 30.64 -42.44 31.99
C LYS A 625 29.13 -42.65 31.80
N ARG A 626 28.57 -43.73 32.35
CA ARG A 626 27.11 -43.98 32.32
C ARG A 626 26.33 -42.97 33.15
N VAL A 627 26.87 -42.51 34.28
CA VAL A 627 26.27 -41.44 35.10
C VAL A 627 26.35 -40.09 34.39
N GLN A 628 27.44 -39.78 33.68
CA GLN A 628 27.55 -38.58 32.85
C GLN A 628 26.58 -38.60 31.67
N ASP A 629 26.46 -39.72 30.96
CA ASP A 629 25.51 -39.88 29.85
C ASP A 629 24.06 -39.75 30.31
N LEU A 630 23.71 -40.32 31.48
CA LEU A 630 22.38 -40.17 32.08
C LEU A 630 22.12 -38.73 32.55
N SER A 631 23.14 -38.04 33.06
CA SER A 631 23.02 -36.63 33.49
C SER A 631 22.80 -35.71 32.29
N LYS A 632 23.51 -35.96 31.18
CA LYS A 632 23.33 -35.21 29.93
C LYS A 632 21.96 -35.47 29.30
N ALA A 633 21.50 -36.72 29.29
CA ALA A 633 20.15 -37.06 28.84
C ALA A 633 19.06 -36.41 29.70
N LEU A 634 19.28 -36.31 31.03
CA LEU A 634 18.39 -35.61 31.95
C LEU A 634 18.33 -34.10 31.65
N GLU A 635 19.47 -33.45 31.44
CA GLU A 635 19.53 -32.03 31.06
C GLU A 635 18.84 -31.76 29.72
N GLU A 636 19.03 -32.63 28.73
CA GLU A 636 18.36 -32.53 27.43
C GLU A 636 16.84 -32.71 27.58
N CYS A 637 16.38 -33.68 28.36
CA CYS A 637 14.95 -33.85 28.66
C CYS A 637 14.35 -32.66 29.42
N GLU A 638 15.07 -32.08 30.40
CA GLU A 638 14.63 -30.90 31.13
C GLU A 638 14.53 -29.67 30.23
N LYS A 639 15.47 -29.50 29.29
CA LYS A 639 15.44 -28.44 28.28
C LYS A 639 14.24 -28.59 27.34
N THR A 640 13.95 -29.82 26.88
CA THR A 640 12.77 -30.10 26.05
C THR A 640 11.46 -29.87 26.82
N ALA A 641 11.39 -30.28 28.09
CA ALA A 641 10.22 -30.04 28.93
C ALA A 641 9.96 -28.54 29.14
N LYS A 642 11.01 -27.74 29.36
CA LYS A 642 10.92 -26.28 29.45
C LYS A 642 10.41 -25.65 28.15
N GLN A 643 10.97 -26.06 27.01
CA GLN A 643 10.54 -25.56 25.70
C GLN A 643 9.06 -25.85 25.41
N LEU A 644 8.59 -27.06 25.72
CA LEU A 644 7.17 -27.42 25.56
C LEU A 644 6.26 -26.68 26.55
N SER A 645 6.74 -26.39 27.76
CA SER A 645 6.01 -25.57 28.74
C SER A 645 5.89 -24.11 28.29
N ASP A 646 6.93 -23.55 27.68
CA ASP A 646 6.90 -22.19 27.14
C ASP A 646 5.93 -22.10 25.95
N GLU A 647 5.94 -23.09 25.05
CA GLU A 647 4.98 -23.20 23.94
C GLU A 647 3.53 -23.33 24.45
N LEU A 648 3.31 -24.09 25.52
CA LEU A 648 1.99 -24.23 26.14
C LEU A 648 1.47 -22.88 26.69
N ASN A 649 2.32 -22.13 27.39
CA ASN A 649 1.98 -20.82 27.93
C ASN A 649 1.63 -19.81 26.82
N GLU A 650 2.37 -19.80 25.72
CA GLU A 650 2.06 -18.95 24.56
C GLU A 650 0.70 -19.31 23.93
N LYS A 651 0.38 -20.60 23.80
CA LYS A 651 -0.90 -21.06 23.25
C LYS A 651 -2.08 -20.75 24.19
N GLN A 652 -1.91 -20.89 25.50
CA GLN A 652 -2.93 -20.50 26.49
C GLN A 652 -3.18 -18.99 26.49
N LYS A 653 -2.12 -18.16 26.37
CA LYS A 653 -2.27 -16.71 26.21
C LYS A 653 -3.04 -16.35 24.94
N LYS A 654 -2.79 -17.05 23.84
CA LYS A 654 -3.53 -16.85 22.59
C LYS A 654 -5.02 -17.21 22.75
N GLU A 655 -5.36 -18.31 23.44
CA GLU A 655 -6.76 -18.68 23.72
C GLU A 655 -7.48 -17.61 24.55
N MET A 656 -6.83 -17.05 25.57
CA MET A 656 -7.39 -15.99 26.40
C MET A 656 -7.68 -14.71 25.61
N ASN A 657 -6.73 -14.25 24.78
CA ASN A 657 -6.93 -13.08 23.92
C ASN A 657 -8.11 -13.27 22.94
N MET A 658 -8.22 -14.46 22.32
CA MET A 658 -9.34 -14.76 21.41
C MET A 658 -10.69 -14.76 22.17
N GLN A 659 -10.70 -15.11 23.46
CA GLN A 659 -11.90 -15.10 24.28
C GLN A 659 -12.32 -13.67 24.67
N GLU A 660 -11.37 -12.78 24.90
CA GLU A 660 -11.62 -11.35 25.11
C GLU A 660 -12.17 -10.69 23.84
N GLU A 661 -11.55 -10.92 22.68
CA GLU A 661 -12.03 -10.41 21.39
C GLU A 661 -13.47 -10.85 21.09
N MET A 662 -13.82 -12.10 21.38
CA MET A 662 -15.19 -12.60 21.21
C MET A 662 -16.22 -11.88 22.09
N GLU A 663 -15.87 -11.52 23.33
CA GLU A 663 -16.79 -10.75 24.18
C GLU A 663 -16.92 -9.30 23.70
N THR A 664 -15.83 -8.67 23.24
CA THR A 664 -15.91 -7.31 22.66
C THR A 664 -16.81 -7.25 21.42
N LEU A 665 -16.74 -8.27 20.53
CA LEU A 665 -17.61 -8.36 19.35
C LEU A 665 -19.08 -8.54 19.73
N LYS A 666 -19.37 -9.34 20.77
CA LYS A 666 -20.75 -9.49 21.29
C LYS A 666 -21.28 -8.19 21.89
N ASP A 667 -20.45 -7.43 22.58
CA ASP A 667 -20.83 -6.12 23.14
C ASP A 667 -21.12 -5.10 22.05
N MET A 668 -20.28 -5.04 21.01
CA MET A 668 -20.55 -4.20 19.84
C MET A 668 -21.86 -4.59 19.16
N LEU A 669 -22.10 -5.89 18.93
CA LEU A 669 -23.35 -6.38 18.35
C LEU A 669 -24.58 -6.01 19.21
N ARG A 670 -24.47 -6.07 20.54
CA ARG A 670 -25.54 -5.63 21.46
C ARG A 670 -25.80 -4.13 21.34
N SER A 671 -24.75 -3.32 21.24
CA SER A 671 -24.89 -1.86 21.08
C SER A 671 -25.53 -1.48 19.74
N GLU A 672 -25.11 -2.11 18.63
CA GLU A 672 -25.69 -1.86 17.31
C GLU A 672 -27.17 -2.25 17.22
N LYS A 673 -27.55 -3.39 17.82
CA LYS A 673 -28.96 -3.79 17.92
C LYS A 673 -29.80 -2.77 18.67
N LYS A 674 -29.26 -2.20 19.75
CA LYS A 674 -29.95 -1.16 20.52
C LYS A 674 -30.11 0.13 19.71
N SER A 675 -29.08 0.57 18.99
CA SER A 675 -29.17 1.74 18.11
C SER A 675 -30.16 1.52 16.96
N LEU A 676 -30.27 0.30 16.44
CA LEU A 676 -31.26 -0.04 15.41
C LEU A 676 -32.71 0.02 15.96
N GLU A 677 -32.93 -0.45 17.19
CA GLU A 677 -34.22 -0.32 17.87
C GLU A 677 -34.61 1.15 18.11
N GLU A 678 -33.65 1.99 18.50
CA GLU A 678 -33.85 3.43 18.67
C GLU A 678 -34.23 4.11 17.34
N LEU A 679 -33.48 3.84 16.26
CA LEU A 679 -33.79 4.37 14.91
C LEU A 679 -35.14 3.88 14.38
N SER A 680 -35.51 2.62 14.66
CA SER A 680 -36.82 2.10 14.27
C SER A 680 -37.97 2.79 15.04
N SER A 681 -37.73 3.21 16.28
CA SER A 681 -38.71 3.98 17.06
C SER A 681 -38.89 5.37 16.46
N GLU A 682 -37.79 6.08 16.17
CA GLU A 682 -37.82 7.41 15.53
C GLU A 682 -38.51 7.38 14.16
N TYR A 683 -38.26 6.33 13.37
CA TYR A 683 -38.94 6.12 12.09
C TYR A 683 -40.47 6.00 12.24
N ASN A 684 -40.92 5.24 13.23
CA ASN A 684 -42.35 5.05 13.49
C ASN A 684 -43.01 6.35 13.98
N GLU A 685 -42.29 7.15 14.77
CA GLU A 685 -42.74 8.47 15.22
C GLU A 685 -42.89 9.45 14.05
N ILE A 686 -41.89 9.54 13.18
CA ILE A 686 -41.94 10.37 11.96
C ILE A 686 -43.07 9.91 11.03
N ARG A 687 -43.27 8.60 10.88
CA ARG A 687 -44.37 8.05 10.09
C ARG A 687 -45.73 8.48 10.64
N SER A 688 -45.93 8.39 11.96
CA SER A 688 -47.18 8.82 12.61
C SER A 688 -47.42 10.32 12.40
N LEU A 689 -46.38 11.16 12.53
CA LEU A 689 -46.46 12.59 12.24
C LEU A 689 -46.83 12.87 10.78
N CYS A 690 -46.28 12.11 9.81
CA CYS A 690 -46.67 12.24 8.41
C CYS A 690 -48.14 11.89 8.18
N GLU A 691 -48.62 10.80 8.79
CA GLU A 691 -50.03 10.37 8.71
C GLU A 691 -50.97 11.42 9.35
N GLU A 692 -50.57 12.03 10.46
CA GLU A 692 -51.31 13.13 11.10
C GLU A 692 -51.35 14.39 10.21
N LYS A 693 -50.23 14.78 9.60
CA LYS A 693 -50.18 15.92 8.67
C LYS A 693 -51.00 15.66 7.40
N GLU A 694 -51.04 14.42 6.92
CA GLU A 694 -51.86 14.01 5.78
C GLU A 694 -53.36 14.05 6.10
N SER A 695 -53.74 13.63 7.32
CA SER A 695 -55.12 13.77 7.81
C SER A 695 -55.54 15.25 7.95
N ASN A 696 -54.66 16.08 8.52
CA ASN A 696 -54.89 17.53 8.62
C ASN A 696 -55.01 18.20 7.24
N LEU A 697 -54.17 17.81 6.28
CA LEU A 697 -54.26 18.29 4.91
C LEU A 697 -55.59 17.89 4.25
N GLN A 698 -56.05 16.65 4.46
CA GLN A 698 -57.36 16.21 3.99
C GLN A 698 -58.50 17.00 4.64
N ALA A 699 -58.44 17.30 5.94
CA ALA A 699 -59.41 18.14 6.62
C ALA A 699 -59.48 19.56 6.02
N VAL A 700 -58.31 20.18 5.78
CA VAL A 700 -58.20 21.50 5.13
C VAL A 700 -58.73 21.45 3.69
N LEU A 701 -58.51 20.36 2.95
CA LEU A 701 -59.07 20.18 1.61
C LEU A 701 -60.60 20.04 1.62
N ILE A 702 -61.18 19.40 2.64
CA ILE A 702 -62.63 19.32 2.83
C ILE A 702 -63.18 20.71 3.20
N GLU A 703 -62.51 21.46 4.08
CA GLU A 703 -62.89 22.84 4.38
C GLU A 703 -62.81 23.74 3.15
N LYS A 704 -61.75 23.60 2.33
CA LYS A 704 -61.62 24.28 1.04
C LYS A 704 -62.81 23.96 0.11
N ARG A 705 -63.17 22.68 -0.04
CA ARG A 705 -64.35 22.27 -0.83
C ARG A 705 -65.65 22.84 -0.27
N ASN A 706 -65.80 22.88 1.05
CA ASN A 706 -66.97 23.48 1.71
C ASN A 706 -67.02 25.00 1.48
N MET A 707 -65.88 25.69 1.46
CA MET A 707 -65.78 27.10 1.11
C MET A 707 -66.08 27.34 -0.37
N GLU A 708 -65.57 26.51 -1.28
CA GLU A 708 -65.88 26.54 -2.72
C GLU A 708 -67.39 26.30 -2.99
N ALA A 709 -68.03 25.41 -2.24
CA ALA A 709 -69.47 25.18 -2.30
C ALA A 709 -70.28 26.38 -1.79
N ARG A 710 -69.84 27.04 -0.70
CA ARG A 710 -70.43 28.31 -0.22
C ARG A 710 -70.26 29.44 -1.24
N LEU A 711 -69.11 29.51 -1.91
CA LEU A 711 -68.81 30.45 -2.99
C LEU A 711 -69.73 30.23 -4.20
N SER A 712 -70.02 28.96 -4.51
CA SER A 712 -70.96 28.56 -5.55
C SER A 712 -72.43 28.84 -5.18
N GLN A 713 -72.78 28.85 -3.89
CA GLN A 713 -74.10 29.28 -3.39
C GLN A 713 -74.27 30.80 -3.47
N LEU A 714 -73.23 31.57 -3.12
CA LEU A 714 -73.20 33.02 -3.29
C LEU A 714 -73.30 33.44 -4.75
N SER A 715 -72.69 32.68 -5.68
CA SER A 715 -72.79 32.95 -7.12
C SER A 715 -74.19 32.68 -7.72
N LYS A 716 -75.09 32.00 -7.00
CA LYS A 716 -76.44 31.65 -7.49
C LYS A 716 -77.56 32.48 -6.87
N GLY A 717 -77.25 33.40 -5.95
CA GLY A 717 -78.22 34.18 -5.20
C GLY A 717 -78.17 35.67 -5.47
N GLU A 718 -78.50 36.13 -6.69
CA GLU A 718 -79.05 37.47 -6.90
C GLU A 718 -80.10 37.43 -8.02
N LEU A 719 -81.36 37.25 -7.62
CA LEU A 719 -82.48 37.86 -8.32
C LEU A 719 -83.26 38.65 -7.26
N GLU A 720 -82.89 39.91 -7.08
CA GLU A 720 -83.81 41.07 -7.07
C GLU A 720 -83.19 42.33 -6.43
N ASN A 721 -83.28 43.40 -7.21
CA ASN A 721 -83.33 44.83 -6.84
C ASN A 721 -82.07 45.59 -6.38
N ASN A 722 -81.59 46.40 -7.33
CA ASN A 722 -81.30 47.83 -7.22
C ASN A 722 -80.64 48.31 -5.92
N THR A 723 -79.34 48.06 -5.79
CA THR A 723 -78.34 49.09 -5.46
C THR A 723 -76.95 48.48 -5.58
N LYS A 724 -75.99 49.28 -6.08
CA LYS A 724 -74.53 49.11 -5.97
C LYS A 724 -73.78 48.54 -7.18
N LYS A 725 -73.43 49.44 -8.10
CA LYS A 725 -72.29 49.26 -9.02
C LYS A 725 -70.95 49.13 -8.26
N GLU A 726 -70.82 49.81 -7.12
CA GLU A 726 -69.65 49.72 -6.21
C GLU A 726 -69.53 48.37 -5.49
N LEU A 727 -70.63 47.67 -5.21
CA LEU A 727 -70.61 46.36 -4.57
C LEU A 727 -70.25 45.27 -5.58
N VAL A 728 -70.68 45.40 -6.84
CA VAL A 728 -70.28 44.48 -7.92
C VAL A 728 -68.79 44.62 -8.25
N GLU A 729 -68.23 45.84 -8.29
CA GLU A 729 -66.80 46.06 -8.47
C GLU A 729 -65.97 45.59 -7.27
N ALA A 730 -66.41 45.84 -6.03
CA ALA A 730 -65.76 45.32 -4.83
C ALA A 730 -65.80 43.79 -4.78
N THR A 731 -66.93 43.18 -5.18
CA THR A 731 -67.10 41.72 -5.22
C THR A 731 -66.21 41.11 -6.30
N ASN A 732 -66.09 41.73 -7.48
CA ASN A 732 -65.19 41.27 -8.55
C ASN A 732 -63.70 41.42 -8.18
N GLN A 733 -63.31 42.48 -7.48
CA GLN A 733 -61.93 42.63 -6.98
C GLN A 733 -61.57 41.59 -5.92
N VAL A 734 -62.48 41.30 -5.00
CA VAL A 734 -62.30 40.26 -3.98
C VAL A 734 -62.21 38.88 -4.65
N LEU A 735 -63.05 38.62 -5.67
CA LEU A 735 -63.07 37.34 -6.39
C LEU A 735 -61.77 37.11 -7.18
N GLN A 736 -61.24 38.16 -7.84
CA GLN A 736 -59.96 38.11 -8.54
C GLN A 736 -58.79 37.82 -7.59
N LYS A 737 -58.77 38.47 -6.42
CA LYS A 737 -57.72 38.29 -5.41
C LYS A 737 -57.71 36.87 -4.83
N ILE A 738 -58.90 36.33 -4.56
CA ILE A 738 -59.06 34.93 -4.12
C ILE A 738 -58.58 33.97 -5.21
N GLN A 739 -58.84 34.27 -6.49
CA GLN A 739 -58.44 33.42 -7.60
C GLN A 739 -56.92 33.37 -7.81
N ASP A 740 -56.23 34.49 -7.59
CA ASP A 740 -54.76 34.57 -7.68
C ASP A 740 -54.06 33.91 -6.48
N GLU A 741 -54.61 34.06 -5.27
CA GLU A 741 -54.14 33.34 -4.08
C GLU A 741 -54.32 31.82 -4.24
N LEU A 742 -55.42 31.37 -4.85
CA LEU A 742 -55.71 29.96 -5.10
C LEU A 742 -54.77 29.35 -6.14
N ARG A 743 -54.35 30.11 -7.17
CA ARG A 743 -53.30 29.68 -8.11
C ARG A 743 -51.95 29.51 -7.43
N THR A 744 -51.57 30.48 -6.59
CA THR A 744 -50.29 30.45 -5.87
C THR A 744 -50.22 29.25 -4.92
N ARG A 745 -51.30 29.00 -4.16
CA ARG A 745 -51.38 27.81 -3.29
C ARG A 745 -51.40 26.49 -4.04
N ASN A 746 -51.99 26.43 -5.24
CA ASN A 746 -51.94 25.23 -6.08
C ASN A 746 -50.53 24.96 -6.63
N SER A 747 -49.75 25.99 -6.99
CA SER A 747 -48.36 25.79 -7.43
C SER A 747 -47.45 25.35 -6.27
N GLU A 748 -47.65 25.91 -5.08
CA GLU A 748 -46.94 25.48 -3.86
C GLU A 748 -47.29 24.03 -3.48
N LEU A 749 -48.55 23.64 -3.60
CA LEU A 749 -49.00 22.26 -3.36
C LEU A 749 -48.35 21.28 -4.33
N HIS A 750 -48.32 21.58 -5.63
CA HIS A 750 -47.70 20.72 -6.63
C HIS A 750 -46.19 20.59 -6.41
N ALA A 751 -45.52 21.68 -6.02
CA ALA A 751 -44.10 21.64 -5.66
C ALA A 751 -43.86 20.74 -4.43
N ALA A 752 -44.72 20.86 -3.40
CA ALA A 752 -44.66 20.02 -2.21
C ALA A 752 -44.92 18.54 -2.53
N GLU A 753 -45.89 18.22 -3.38
CA GLU A 753 -46.17 16.83 -3.83
C GLU A 753 -44.99 16.22 -4.59
N GLU A 754 -44.32 17.00 -5.44
CA GLU A 754 -43.15 16.53 -6.17
C GLU A 754 -41.94 16.30 -5.24
N THR A 755 -41.74 17.16 -4.24
CA THR A 755 -40.71 16.94 -3.21
C THR A 755 -41.01 15.72 -2.33
N LYS A 756 -42.28 15.52 -1.93
CA LYS A 756 -42.71 14.31 -1.20
C LYS A 756 -42.41 13.04 -1.98
N LYS A 757 -42.70 13.03 -3.29
CA LYS A 757 -42.42 11.89 -4.17
C LYS A 757 -40.92 11.60 -4.30
N LYS A 758 -40.07 12.64 -4.38
CA LYS A 758 -38.61 12.50 -4.41
C LYS A 758 -38.08 11.91 -3.10
N LEU A 759 -38.52 12.44 -1.96
CA LEU A 759 -38.12 11.94 -0.63
C LEU A 759 -38.57 10.49 -0.38
N LEU A 760 -39.77 10.11 -0.86
CA LEU A 760 -40.29 8.75 -0.70
C LEU A 760 -39.49 7.71 -1.51
N ASN A 761 -39.03 8.07 -2.71
CA ASN A 761 -38.13 7.23 -3.49
C ASN A 761 -36.74 7.09 -2.86
N GLU A 762 -36.19 8.19 -2.34
CA GLU A 762 -34.90 8.17 -1.64
C GLU A 762 -34.95 7.33 -0.37
N LYS A 763 -36.06 7.43 0.39
CA LYS A 763 -36.34 6.58 1.54
C LYS A 763 -36.35 5.08 1.17
N MET A 764 -37.06 4.67 0.10
CA MET A 764 -37.07 3.26 -0.29
C MET A 764 -35.68 2.75 -0.71
N LEU A 765 -34.88 3.58 -1.39
CA LEU A 765 -33.51 3.22 -1.76
C LEU A 765 -32.60 3.08 -0.55
N LEU A 766 -32.78 3.93 0.47
CA LEU A 766 -32.05 3.83 1.74
C LEU A 766 -32.47 2.60 2.54
N GLU A 767 -33.77 2.30 2.64
CA GLU A 767 -34.27 1.08 3.30
C GLU A 767 -33.71 -0.20 2.64
N GLU A 768 -33.67 -0.27 1.31
CA GLU A 768 -33.09 -1.42 0.59
C GLU A 768 -31.57 -1.52 0.78
N ARG A 769 -30.88 -0.38 0.90
CA ARG A 769 -29.42 -0.34 1.16
C ARG A 769 -29.10 -0.75 2.59
N ILE A 770 -29.86 -0.29 3.58
CA ILE A 770 -29.72 -0.66 4.99
C ILE A 770 -29.96 -2.16 5.15
N SER A 771 -31.05 -2.70 4.59
CA SER A 771 -31.34 -4.13 4.66
C SER A 771 -30.24 -5.01 4.03
N ARG A 772 -29.65 -4.58 2.91
CA ARG A 772 -28.50 -5.27 2.29
C ARG A 772 -27.26 -5.21 3.16
N LEU A 773 -26.97 -4.08 3.79
CA LEU A 773 -25.82 -3.91 4.67
C LEU A 773 -25.97 -4.70 5.96
N GLU A 774 -27.14 -4.68 6.59
CA GLU A 774 -27.46 -5.47 7.78
C GLU A 774 -27.27 -6.96 7.51
N LYS A 775 -27.83 -7.46 6.40
CA LYS A 775 -27.67 -8.88 6.02
C LYS A 775 -26.20 -9.22 5.78
N LYS A 776 -25.47 -8.38 5.05
CA LYS A 776 -24.03 -8.58 4.79
C LYS A 776 -23.22 -8.58 6.08
N LYS A 777 -23.52 -7.68 7.03
CA LYS A 777 -22.81 -7.57 8.31
C LYS A 777 -23.14 -8.71 9.26
N VAL A 778 -24.40 -9.14 9.33
CA VAL A 778 -24.79 -10.33 10.11
C VAL A 778 -24.12 -11.59 9.57
N ASP A 779 -24.04 -11.74 8.24
CA ASP A 779 -23.35 -12.87 7.62
C ASP A 779 -21.83 -12.81 7.83
N GLU A 780 -21.22 -11.62 7.75
CA GLU A 780 -19.79 -11.38 8.02
C GLU A 780 -19.43 -11.71 9.48
N ILE A 781 -20.21 -11.22 10.45
CA ILE A 781 -20.03 -11.53 11.88
C ILE A 781 -20.22 -13.03 12.13
N ARG A 782 -21.26 -13.65 11.57
CA ARG A 782 -21.50 -15.10 11.73
C ARG A 782 -20.35 -15.93 11.16
N MET A 783 -19.75 -15.50 10.05
CA MET A 783 -18.59 -16.17 9.46
C MET A 783 -17.35 -16.01 10.34
N LEU A 784 -17.09 -14.81 10.87
CA LEU A 784 -15.98 -14.56 11.80
C LEU A 784 -16.14 -15.34 13.12
N GLU A 785 -17.34 -15.39 13.68
CA GLU A 785 -17.65 -16.21 14.87
C GLU A 785 -17.40 -17.70 14.59
N LYS A 786 -17.78 -18.18 13.41
CA LYS A 786 -17.57 -19.58 13.01
C LYS A 786 -16.08 -19.89 12.82
N ASP A 787 -15.33 -18.98 12.21
CA ASP A 787 -13.89 -19.13 11.96
C ASP A 787 -13.13 -19.12 13.30
N LEU A 788 -13.44 -18.19 14.21
CA LEU A 788 -12.86 -18.14 15.57
C LEU A 788 -13.20 -19.37 16.41
N GLU A 789 -14.45 -19.85 16.35
CA GLU A 789 -14.86 -21.08 17.03
C GLU A 789 -14.18 -22.32 16.44
N GLN A 790 -13.93 -22.34 15.13
CA GLN A 790 -13.21 -23.42 14.45
C GLN A 790 -11.72 -23.41 14.84
N GLU A 791 -11.07 -22.25 14.88
CA GLU A 791 -9.69 -22.13 15.38
C GLU A 791 -9.57 -22.53 16.85
N ARG A 792 -10.55 -22.18 17.68
CA ARG A 792 -10.61 -22.62 19.08
C ARG A 792 -10.74 -24.14 19.19
N LYS A 793 -11.62 -24.76 18.39
CA LYS A 793 -11.77 -26.23 18.32
C LYS A 793 -10.50 -26.94 17.86
N MET A 794 -9.65 -26.29 17.06
CA MET A 794 -8.34 -26.84 16.66
C MET A 794 -7.27 -26.62 17.72
N THR A 795 -7.28 -25.48 18.40
CA THR A 795 -6.23 -25.09 19.37
C THR A 795 -6.40 -25.80 20.71
N LYS A 796 -7.64 -25.97 21.18
CA LYS A 796 -7.97 -26.62 22.46
C LYS A 796 -7.47 -28.07 22.60
N PRO A 797 -7.66 -28.98 21.62
CA PRO A 797 -7.11 -30.34 21.73
C PRO A 797 -5.58 -30.33 21.66
N ARG A 798 -4.97 -29.36 20.98
CA ARG A 798 -3.50 -29.25 20.90
C ARG A 798 -2.90 -28.78 22.22
N ILE A 799 -3.57 -27.86 22.93
CA ILE A 799 -3.23 -27.48 24.31
C ILE A 799 -3.30 -28.72 25.23
N SER A 800 -4.39 -29.49 25.15
CA SER A 800 -4.54 -30.73 25.95
C SER A 800 -3.47 -31.79 25.64
N GLU A 801 -3.07 -31.93 24.37
CA GLU A 801 -2.00 -32.83 23.96
C GLU A 801 -0.63 -32.39 24.50
N LEU A 802 -0.36 -31.08 24.48
CA LEU A 802 0.86 -30.50 25.04
C LEU A 802 0.91 -30.64 26.56
N GLU A 803 -0.19 -30.38 27.27
CA GLU A 803 -0.33 -30.61 28.71
C GLU A 803 0.01 -32.06 29.09
N LYS A 804 -0.55 -33.02 28.35
CA LYS A 804 -0.27 -34.45 28.56
C LYS A 804 1.21 -34.78 28.32
N LYS A 805 1.81 -34.25 27.25
CA LYS A 805 3.23 -34.46 26.93
C LYS A 805 4.16 -33.87 27.99
N VAL A 806 3.86 -32.67 28.48
CA VAL A 806 4.62 -32.02 29.56
C VAL A 806 4.49 -32.83 30.85
N ALA A 807 3.29 -33.34 31.18
CA ALA A 807 3.08 -34.20 32.36
C ALA A 807 3.86 -35.53 32.27
N GLU A 808 3.82 -36.21 31.12
CA GLU A 808 4.55 -37.45 30.87
C GLU A 808 6.07 -37.26 30.96
N LEU A 809 6.59 -36.17 30.39
CA LEU A 809 8.02 -35.83 30.48
C LEU A 809 8.43 -35.46 31.91
N THR A 810 7.60 -34.71 32.62
CA THR A 810 7.83 -34.37 34.03
C THR A 810 7.89 -35.62 34.91
N GLN A 811 7.00 -36.59 34.66
CA GLN A 811 7.01 -37.88 35.36
C GLN A 811 8.27 -38.70 35.03
N LYS A 812 8.70 -38.74 33.76
CA LYS A 812 9.94 -39.42 33.34
C LYS A 812 11.19 -38.78 33.97
N ILE A 813 11.26 -37.45 33.98
CA ILE A 813 12.34 -36.69 34.65
C ILE A 813 12.37 -37.04 36.15
N GLY A 814 11.21 -37.11 36.80
CA GLY A 814 11.09 -37.53 38.20
C GLY A 814 11.61 -38.94 38.45
N GLN A 815 11.26 -39.91 37.60
CA GLN A 815 11.75 -41.29 37.70
C GLN A 815 13.27 -41.36 37.47
N CYS A 816 13.80 -40.66 36.45
CA CYS A 816 15.24 -40.61 36.17
C CYS A 816 16.04 -39.99 37.34
N ARG A 817 15.51 -38.96 38.00
CA ARG A 817 16.13 -38.37 39.20
C ARG A 817 16.19 -39.35 40.37
N VAL A 818 15.14 -40.17 40.59
CA VAL A 818 15.12 -41.22 41.62
C VAL A 818 16.14 -42.33 41.32
N TYR A 819 16.24 -42.78 40.06
CA TYR A 819 17.23 -43.77 39.65
C TYR A 819 18.67 -43.27 39.78
N SER A 820 18.92 -41.99 39.45
CA SER A 820 20.23 -41.35 39.62
C SER A 820 20.62 -41.21 41.10
N CYS A 821 19.66 -40.92 41.98
CA CYS A 821 19.88 -40.82 43.43
C CYS A 821 20.18 -42.17 44.09
N ASN A 822 19.62 -43.26 43.58
CA ASN A 822 19.87 -44.63 44.08
C ASN A 822 21.18 -45.26 43.55
N GLN A 823 21.82 -44.65 42.54
CA GLN A 823 23.10 -45.11 41.97
C GLN A 823 24.31 -44.30 42.42
N ARG A 824 24.09 -43.17 43.11
CA ARG A 824 25.11 -42.49 43.92
C ARG A 824 25.12 -43.07 45.31
#